data_AF-A0A152A3R2-F1
#
_entry.id   AF-A0A152A3R2-F1
#
_cell.length_a   1.000
_cell.length_b   1.000
_cell.length_c   1.000
_cell.angle_alpha   90.00
_cell.angle_beta   90.00
_cell.angle_gamma   90.00
#
_symmetry.space_group_name_H-M   'P 1'
#
loop_
_entity.id
_entity.type
_entity.pdbx_description
1 polymer ?
#
loop_
_entity_poly.entity_id
_entity_poly.type
_entity_poly.pdbx_seq_one_letter_code
_entity_poly.pdbx_strand_id
1 'polypeptide(L)'
;MSQNKQLKIVVAGDGAVGKSSYVQALVTNEIYEDYVATIGVKVTKYTYTFEGEPIDILFWDVAGQEKFGGLREGYYIQADAAILMFDLTSRITYKNIPTWYSSLSKHTKNFILIGNKCDMEAKIQQESILFHRKTNMGYRNVSVKTGYQLDESLNALLRSIKENGGLKTKTSVPFGNPTTTASSTPFTFGALAKPTSPSPSTPFTFGNATPTSPLPSTSFTFGSVTPISPTAAYTFGNVIPTSTPPSTSTPFTFGNVIPTTTASSTPFTFGALAKPTSPSTPFTFGNATPPSFGNPTPAFTQNANDNNKIRNAVEFGIKVQNFCSTPEKYHQFLGYLEQYHRNPSESNQLKSNMLSFFHGHSDLLQEFHQYKIFKYLPMESQSYNNESKELLKQQDESIEEISPQSKIKFSDFPTSIRFILTSEICERYSFYAVRSIFVIFLIEFQGYGEDLSTTILHTFNAFAYFFPLLGSYLADSKLGKYKVLLYFGCIYSLGCVFLTLASIDGVTGDEPGGRSPWAIVLGLGLLALGTGGIKPCVSTFIGDQLGSDKNHLLERLFQMFYWCVNLGSLFSTILSPIIHRYISYWVAFLTPAFLLVSSTVILWAGNKRYIKRPPTDSLLVKLVGVVYTAIREKIRLRKSINPDSKPQHWLDYAKVEYDSALVDSFKTAFKVLVVFIPLPLFWSLYDQSSSRWLLQAREMKLIFGKFEIQSDQIQSLNPLIVMFLIPLVEYFVYRPLRNRNIDFKPLAKMTVGMFLTALSFVVSLLLQLWIDRSEPNSIPVFVQIPQYLIIAIAEVLISIPGLEFSYSEAPSSMKSIIMSGWLLTVSLGNIFVVLVVSGINFSEQWHEFLFFASCMFFFACIFIVIAKRYKPTDSTIANYTEPEDSSQQLEYDNNLEFNNQIILNTPPKNRYHKLTSQQED
;
A
#
# COMPACT_ATOMS: atom_id res chain seq x y z
N MET A 1 0.07 54.71 -6.82
CA MET A 1 -0.59 53.77 -7.75
C MET A 1 -1.54 52.90 -6.94
N SER A 2 -2.74 52.62 -7.44
CA SER A 2 -3.67 51.67 -6.79
C SER A 2 -3.21 50.24 -7.05
N GLN A 3 -3.10 49.41 -6.01
CA GLN A 3 -2.86 47.98 -6.18
C GLN A 3 -4.06 47.33 -6.90
N ASN A 4 -3.82 46.56 -7.96
CA ASN A 4 -4.84 45.66 -8.49
C ASN A 4 -5.11 44.59 -7.43
N LYS A 5 -6.33 44.56 -6.90
CA LYS A 5 -6.72 43.56 -5.92
C LYS A 5 -6.89 42.21 -6.61
N GLN A 6 -5.90 41.34 -6.44
CA GLN A 6 -5.95 39.94 -6.85
C GLN A 6 -7.05 39.20 -6.05
N LEU A 7 -7.92 38.47 -6.74
CA LEU A 7 -9.03 37.73 -6.13
C LEU A 7 -8.67 36.25 -5.92
N LYS A 8 -8.80 35.74 -4.70
CA LYS A 8 -8.63 34.31 -4.40
C LYS A 8 -9.96 33.55 -4.56
N ILE A 9 -10.04 32.67 -5.55
CA ILE A 9 -11.21 31.81 -5.80
C ILE A 9 -10.84 30.35 -5.54
N VAL A 10 -11.52 29.70 -4.58
CA VAL A 10 -11.31 28.28 -4.27
C VAL A 10 -12.27 27.42 -5.08
N VAL A 11 -11.78 26.32 -5.68
CA VAL A 11 -12.62 25.37 -6.43
C VAL A 11 -12.66 24.04 -5.68
N ALA A 12 -13.85 23.67 -5.19
CA ALA A 12 -14.06 22.57 -4.25
C ALA A 12 -15.22 21.65 -4.67
N GLY A 13 -15.27 20.46 -4.09
CA GLY A 13 -16.11 19.33 -4.52
C GLY A 13 -15.31 18.05 -4.70
N ASP A 14 -16.02 16.93 -4.90
CA ASP A 14 -15.47 15.57 -4.92
C ASP A 14 -14.39 15.32 -6.01
N GLY A 15 -13.77 14.15 -5.95
CA GLY A 15 -12.89 13.63 -7.02
C GLY A 15 -13.64 13.43 -8.33
N ALA A 16 -12.93 13.54 -9.46
CA ALA A 16 -13.44 13.32 -10.82
C ALA A 16 -14.67 14.16 -11.29
N VAL A 17 -15.13 15.16 -10.52
CA VAL A 17 -16.20 16.10 -10.94
C VAL A 17 -15.74 17.12 -12.00
N GLY A 18 -14.43 17.25 -12.23
CA GLY A 18 -13.85 18.06 -13.33
C GLY A 18 -13.27 19.42 -12.94
N LYS A 19 -13.10 19.74 -11.65
CA LYS A 19 -12.58 21.04 -11.13
C LYS A 19 -11.29 21.50 -11.82
N SER A 20 -10.30 20.60 -11.88
CA SER A 20 -8.98 20.85 -12.45
C SER A 20 -9.04 21.14 -13.95
N SER A 21 -9.93 20.45 -14.66
CA SER A 21 -10.21 20.64 -16.08
C SER A 21 -10.99 21.93 -16.34
N TYR A 22 -11.93 22.32 -15.45
CA TYR A 22 -12.66 23.59 -15.50
C TYR A 22 -11.71 24.80 -15.40
N VAL A 23 -10.79 24.77 -14.43
CA VAL A 23 -9.76 25.81 -14.27
C VAL A 23 -8.84 25.86 -15.50
N GLN A 24 -8.45 24.71 -16.06
CA GLN A 24 -7.58 24.67 -17.24
C GLN A 24 -8.29 25.16 -18.51
N ALA A 25 -9.54 24.75 -18.75
CA ALA A 25 -10.33 25.19 -19.90
C ALA A 25 -10.56 26.71 -19.89
N LEU A 26 -10.87 27.30 -18.72
CA LEU A 26 -10.97 28.76 -18.57
C LEU A 26 -9.64 29.48 -18.88
N VAL A 27 -8.49 28.89 -18.53
CA VAL A 27 -7.18 29.55 -18.64
C VAL A 27 -6.54 29.40 -20.02
N THR A 28 -6.73 28.24 -20.66
CA THR A 28 -6.06 27.89 -21.93
C THR A 28 -6.97 27.97 -23.15
N ASN A 29 -8.29 27.96 -22.95
CA ASN A 29 -9.29 27.74 -24.01
C ASN A 29 -9.13 26.39 -24.78
N GLU A 30 -8.34 25.46 -24.24
CA GLU A 30 -8.09 24.13 -24.80
C GLU A 30 -8.81 23.04 -23.99
N ILE A 31 -9.28 22.00 -24.68
CA ILE A 31 -10.04 20.89 -24.08
C ILE A 31 -9.16 19.64 -24.07
N TYR A 32 -8.83 19.16 -22.87
CA TYR A 32 -7.93 18.03 -22.64
C TYR A 32 -8.71 16.75 -22.33
N GLU A 33 -8.39 15.64 -23.00
CA GLU A 33 -9.05 14.33 -22.78
C GLU A 33 -8.40 13.49 -21.67
N ASP A 34 -7.11 13.72 -21.34
CA ASP A 34 -6.38 12.96 -20.32
C ASP A 34 -6.68 13.43 -18.89
N TYR A 35 -7.17 12.53 -18.03
CA TYR A 35 -7.42 12.81 -16.62
C TYR A 35 -6.20 12.50 -15.72
N VAL A 36 -5.69 13.53 -15.04
CA VAL A 36 -4.70 13.40 -13.97
C VAL A 36 -5.29 13.94 -12.66
N ALA A 37 -5.17 13.19 -11.56
CA ALA A 37 -5.72 13.59 -10.27
C ALA A 37 -4.83 14.62 -9.55
N THR A 38 -5.38 15.80 -9.21
CA THR A 38 -4.67 16.81 -8.40
C THR A 38 -4.32 16.28 -7.01
N ILE A 39 -3.03 16.35 -6.65
CA ILE A 39 -2.50 16.09 -5.31
C ILE A 39 -2.37 17.44 -4.58
N GLY A 40 -2.94 17.55 -3.37
CA GLY A 40 -2.89 18.78 -2.57
C GLY A 40 -3.78 19.91 -3.12
N VAL A 41 -3.16 20.97 -3.64
CA VAL A 41 -3.84 22.10 -4.28
C VAL A 41 -3.01 22.59 -5.47
N LYS A 42 -3.66 22.89 -6.60
CA LYS A 42 -3.02 23.58 -7.74
C LYS A 42 -3.47 25.03 -7.77
N VAL A 43 -2.53 25.96 -7.56
CA VAL A 43 -2.78 27.40 -7.72
C VAL A 43 -2.51 27.79 -9.16
N THR A 44 -3.47 28.45 -9.81
CA THR A 44 -3.37 28.90 -11.21
C THR A 44 -3.75 30.38 -11.28
N LYS A 45 -2.88 31.24 -11.81
CA LYS A 45 -3.20 32.65 -12.07
C LYS A 45 -3.93 32.78 -13.42
N TYR A 46 -4.97 33.60 -13.45
CA TYR A 46 -5.72 33.95 -14.65
C TYR A 46 -6.05 35.44 -14.64
N THR A 47 -5.82 36.16 -15.74
CA THR A 47 -6.22 37.57 -15.87
C THR A 47 -7.45 37.63 -16.76
N TYR A 48 -8.61 37.86 -16.17
CA TYR A 48 -9.91 37.81 -16.84
C TYR A 48 -10.49 39.20 -17.07
N THR A 49 -11.04 39.47 -18.26
CA THR A 49 -11.66 40.77 -18.57
C THR A 49 -13.14 40.74 -18.19
N PHE A 50 -13.51 41.46 -17.13
CA PHE A 50 -14.88 41.51 -16.63
C PHE A 50 -15.44 42.93 -16.78
N GLU A 51 -16.55 43.07 -17.51
CA GLU A 51 -17.21 44.36 -17.78
C GLU A 51 -16.27 45.43 -18.40
N GLY A 52 -15.20 44.99 -19.07
CA GLY A 52 -14.19 45.84 -19.72
C GLY A 52 -12.93 46.11 -18.87
N GLU A 53 -12.91 45.73 -17.59
CA GLU A 53 -11.77 45.90 -16.69
C GLU A 53 -11.02 44.56 -16.49
N PRO A 54 -9.68 44.53 -16.52
CA PRO A 54 -8.90 43.30 -16.28
C PRO A 54 -8.77 42.99 -14.78
N ILE A 55 -9.16 41.77 -14.39
CA ILE A 55 -9.12 41.28 -13.01
C ILE A 55 -8.14 40.10 -12.91
N ASP A 56 -7.16 40.21 -12.01
CA ASP A 56 -6.27 39.11 -11.65
C ASP A 56 -6.95 38.15 -10.67
N ILE A 57 -7.14 36.90 -11.10
CA ILE A 57 -7.74 35.80 -10.34
C ILE A 57 -6.66 34.77 -9.99
N LEU A 58 -6.68 34.25 -8.76
CA LEU A 58 -6.00 33.03 -8.37
C LEU A 58 -7.03 31.93 -8.14
N PHE A 59 -7.08 30.95 -9.03
CA PHE A 59 -7.83 29.71 -8.80
C PHE A 59 -7.01 28.77 -7.92
N TRP A 60 -7.60 28.31 -6.82
CA TRP A 60 -7.06 27.26 -5.94
C TRP A 60 -7.88 25.98 -6.15
N ASP A 61 -7.42 25.09 -7.04
CA ASP A 61 -8.06 23.79 -7.31
C ASP A 61 -7.70 22.78 -6.22
N VAL A 62 -8.66 22.40 -5.37
CA VAL A 62 -8.42 21.57 -4.19
C VAL A 62 -8.67 20.08 -4.45
N ALA A 63 -7.76 19.22 -3.99
CA ALA A 63 -7.85 17.77 -4.16
C ALA A 63 -9.15 17.17 -3.55
N GLY A 64 -10.01 16.65 -4.42
CA GLY A 64 -11.31 16.07 -4.07
C GLY A 64 -11.27 14.62 -3.56
N GLN A 65 -10.09 14.06 -3.27
CA GLN A 65 -9.97 12.74 -2.65
C GLN A 65 -9.77 12.85 -1.14
N GLU A 66 -10.58 12.12 -0.38
CA GLU A 66 -10.63 12.10 1.09
C GLU A 66 -9.42 11.39 1.72
N LYS A 67 -8.27 12.07 1.77
CA LYS A 67 -7.04 11.53 2.42
C LYS A 67 -6.32 12.48 3.38
N PHE A 68 -6.71 13.75 3.48
CA PHE A 68 -6.02 14.75 4.31
C PHE A 68 -7.00 15.63 5.12
N GLY A 69 -7.46 15.08 6.26
CA GLY A 69 -8.06 15.91 7.31
C GLY A 69 -7.05 16.93 7.84
N GLY A 70 -7.50 18.15 8.13
CA GLY A 70 -6.63 19.27 8.55
C GLY A 70 -6.17 20.16 7.39
N LEU A 71 -5.31 19.67 6.48
CA LEU A 71 -4.63 20.53 5.47
C LEU A 71 -5.60 21.34 4.59
N ARG A 72 -6.80 20.83 4.31
CA ARG A 72 -7.77 21.50 3.41
C ARG A 72 -8.23 22.87 3.92
N GLU A 73 -8.45 23.05 5.23
CA GLU A 73 -8.96 24.33 5.75
C GLU A 73 -7.93 25.46 5.59
N GLY A 74 -6.62 25.14 5.64
CA GLY A 74 -5.55 26.09 5.35
C GLY A 74 -5.63 26.71 3.96
N TYR A 75 -6.15 25.97 2.97
CA TYR A 75 -6.36 26.50 1.62
C TYR A 75 -7.56 27.45 1.52
N TYR A 76 -8.54 27.34 2.42
CA TYR A 76 -9.76 28.16 2.41
C TYR A 76 -9.57 29.55 3.03
N ILE A 77 -8.55 29.72 3.88
CA ILE A 77 -8.19 30.99 4.52
C ILE A 77 -8.07 32.11 3.47
N GLN A 78 -8.73 33.24 3.73
CA GLN A 78 -8.75 34.44 2.88
C GLN A 78 -9.27 34.22 1.44
N ALA A 79 -10.15 33.24 1.22
CA ALA A 79 -10.87 33.13 -0.06
C ALA A 79 -11.84 34.31 -0.26
N ASP A 80 -11.70 35.07 -1.35
CA ASP A 80 -12.69 36.08 -1.75
C ASP A 80 -14.01 35.42 -2.18
N ALA A 81 -13.92 34.24 -2.83
CA ALA A 81 -15.07 33.48 -3.31
C ALA A 81 -14.78 31.98 -3.44
N ALA A 82 -15.83 31.17 -3.60
CA ALA A 82 -15.72 29.74 -3.83
C ALA A 82 -16.68 29.20 -4.91
N ILE A 83 -16.18 28.23 -5.67
CA ILE A 83 -16.91 27.43 -6.65
C ILE A 83 -17.13 26.05 -6.04
N LEU A 84 -18.40 25.65 -5.89
CA LEU A 84 -18.79 24.32 -5.45
C LEU A 84 -19.23 23.50 -6.67
N MET A 85 -18.47 22.48 -7.05
CA MET A 85 -18.71 21.68 -8.25
C MET A 85 -19.12 20.25 -7.94
N PHE A 86 -20.16 19.78 -8.62
CA PHE A 86 -20.61 18.37 -8.60
C PHE A 86 -20.81 17.84 -10.04
N ASP A 87 -21.07 16.55 -10.15
CA ASP A 87 -21.24 15.81 -11.39
C ASP A 87 -22.72 15.44 -11.58
N LEU A 88 -23.35 15.91 -12.67
CA LEU A 88 -24.76 15.63 -12.99
C LEU A 88 -25.06 14.13 -13.21
N THR A 89 -24.03 13.34 -13.55
CA THR A 89 -24.12 11.88 -13.71
C THR A 89 -23.96 11.11 -12.39
N SER A 90 -23.65 11.78 -11.27
CA SER A 90 -23.37 11.15 -9.98
C SER A 90 -24.08 11.82 -8.79
N ARG A 91 -25.21 11.24 -8.38
CA ARG A 91 -26.05 11.69 -7.23
C ARG A 91 -25.27 11.85 -5.91
N ILE A 92 -24.18 11.11 -5.72
CA ILE A 92 -23.35 11.17 -4.51
C ILE A 92 -22.63 12.52 -4.43
N THR A 93 -22.05 12.99 -5.54
CA THR A 93 -21.28 14.24 -5.56
C THR A 93 -22.12 15.47 -5.20
N TYR A 94 -23.41 15.48 -5.56
CA TYR A 94 -24.36 16.50 -5.12
C TYR A 94 -24.79 16.33 -3.66
N LYS A 95 -24.95 15.10 -3.16
CA LYS A 95 -25.21 14.84 -1.72
C LYS A 95 -24.08 15.36 -0.81
N ASN A 96 -22.85 15.43 -1.30
CA ASN A 96 -21.67 15.86 -0.54
C ASN A 96 -21.46 17.40 -0.54
N ILE A 97 -22.15 18.15 -1.40
CA ILE A 97 -22.05 19.62 -1.48
C ILE A 97 -22.29 20.35 -0.14
N PRO A 98 -23.24 19.96 0.74
CA PRO A 98 -23.40 20.58 2.06
C PRO A 98 -22.14 20.52 2.93
N THR A 99 -21.36 19.44 2.85
CA THR A 99 -20.11 19.23 3.60
C THR A 99 -18.98 20.13 3.08
N TRP A 100 -18.87 20.28 1.76
CA TRP A 100 -17.95 21.24 1.14
C TRP A 100 -18.34 22.68 1.49
N TYR A 101 -19.64 23.00 1.50
CA TYR A 101 -20.15 24.32 1.87
C TYR A 101 -19.91 24.67 3.34
N SER A 102 -20.15 23.75 4.28
CA SER A 102 -19.99 24.02 5.72
C SER A 102 -18.54 24.34 6.13
N SER A 103 -17.57 23.82 5.37
CA SER A 103 -16.15 24.16 5.56
C SER A 103 -15.80 25.53 4.96
N LEU A 104 -16.29 25.82 3.75
CA LEU A 104 -15.95 27.06 3.02
C LEU A 104 -16.71 28.31 3.50
N SER A 105 -17.94 28.15 4.01
CA SER A 105 -18.77 29.25 4.53
C SER A 105 -18.23 29.88 5.81
N LYS A 106 -17.22 29.27 6.44
CA LYS A 106 -16.37 29.88 7.49
C LYS A 106 -15.50 31.03 6.95
N HIS A 107 -15.17 31.02 5.66
CA HIS A 107 -14.13 31.88 5.08
C HIS A 107 -14.62 32.85 4.00
N THR A 108 -15.65 32.49 3.23
CA THR A 108 -16.28 33.36 2.23
C THR A 108 -17.80 33.34 2.30
N LYS A 109 -18.43 34.37 1.71
CA LYS A 109 -19.88 34.47 1.47
C LYS A 109 -20.24 34.44 -0.01
N ASN A 110 -19.26 34.53 -0.92
CA ASN A 110 -19.48 34.59 -2.36
C ASN A 110 -19.39 33.17 -2.94
N PHE A 111 -20.53 32.61 -3.37
CA PHE A 111 -20.62 31.23 -3.83
C PHE A 111 -21.33 31.11 -5.19
N ILE A 112 -20.86 30.15 -5.99
CA ILE A 112 -21.62 29.57 -7.09
C ILE A 112 -21.59 28.04 -7.01
N LEU A 113 -22.76 27.44 -7.24
CA LEU A 113 -22.94 26.00 -7.42
C LEU A 113 -22.86 25.67 -8.92
N ILE A 114 -22.03 24.69 -9.29
CA ILE A 114 -21.84 24.27 -10.68
C ILE A 114 -22.11 22.76 -10.83
N GLY A 115 -23.09 22.42 -11.67
CA GLY A 115 -23.31 21.05 -12.14
C GLY A 115 -22.53 20.81 -13.44
N ASN A 116 -21.45 20.03 -13.40
CA ASN A 116 -20.65 19.69 -14.57
C ASN A 116 -21.18 18.42 -15.28
N LYS A 117 -20.73 18.21 -16.51
CA LYS A 117 -21.07 17.09 -17.42
C LYS A 117 -22.52 17.12 -17.91
N CYS A 118 -23.04 18.31 -18.21
CA CYS A 118 -24.39 18.47 -18.78
C CYS A 118 -24.52 17.99 -20.25
N ASP A 119 -23.41 17.60 -20.87
CA ASP A 119 -23.32 16.88 -22.15
C ASP A 119 -23.62 15.37 -22.02
N MET A 120 -23.72 14.84 -20.79
CA MET A 120 -23.97 13.43 -20.51
C MET A 120 -25.36 13.23 -19.88
N GLU A 121 -25.87 11.99 -19.88
CA GLU A 121 -27.17 11.66 -19.29
C GLU A 121 -27.20 11.94 -17.78
N ALA A 122 -27.93 12.98 -17.39
CA ALA A 122 -27.98 13.47 -16.01
C ALA A 122 -28.80 12.54 -15.12
N LYS A 123 -28.15 11.90 -14.13
CA LYS A 123 -28.85 11.13 -13.09
C LYS A 123 -29.52 12.03 -12.05
N ILE A 124 -29.23 13.33 -12.05
CA ILE A 124 -29.83 14.36 -11.19
C ILE A 124 -30.75 15.24 -12.04
N GLN A 125 -32.05 15.21 -11.78
CA GLN A 125 -33.02 16.11 -12.42
C GLN A 125 -32.87 17.53 -11.88
N GLN A 126 -32.93 18.55 -12.74
CA GLN A 126 -32.66 19.95 -12.38
C GLN A 126 -33.56 20.48 -11.25
N GLU A 127 -34.80 20.01 -11.18
CA GLU A 127 -35.79 20.33 -10.14
C GLU A 127 -35.36 19.88 -8.73
N SER A 128 -34.56 18.80 -8.63
CA SER A 128 -34.05 18.28 -7.36
C SER A 128 -32.85 19.06 -6.78
N ILE A 129 -32.29 19.99 -7.56
CA ILE A 129 -31.04 20.70 -7.25
C ILE A 129 -31.34 21.94 -6.39
N LEU A 130 -32.02 21.72 -5.26
CA LEU A 130 -32.55 22.77 -4.37
C LEU A 130 -31.50 23.44 -3.46
N PHE A 131 -30.26 22.93 -3.37
CA PHE A 131 -29.27 23.44 -2.41
C PHE A 131 -28.95 24.93 -2.62
N HIS A 132 -28.83 25.38 -3.87
CA HIS A 132 -28.55 26.78 -4.20
C HIS A 132 -29.64 27.74 -3.69
N ARG A 133 -30.91 27.32 -3.73
CA ARG A 133 -32.05 28.09 -3.21
C ARG A 133 -32.03 28.17 -1.68
N LYS A 134 -31.66 27.07 -1.00
CA LYS A 134 -31.56 27.02 0.47
C LYS A 134 -30.43 27.90 1.03
N THR A 135 -29.42 28.20 0.23
CA THR A 135 -28.21 28.94 0.63
C THR A 135 -28.06 30.30 -0.07
N ASN A 136 -29.05 30.71 -0.87
CA ASN A 136 -29.06 31.94 -1.65
C ASN A 136 -27.80 32.17 -2.50
N MET A 137 -27.33 31.13 -3.19
CA MET A 137 -26.17 31.20 -4.10
C MET A 137 -26.58 30.99 -5.56
N GLY A 138 -25.74 31.46 -6.48
CA GLY A 138 -25.94 31.25 -7.92
C GLY A 138 -25.82 29.76 -8.31
N TYR A 139 -26.50 29.36 -9.39
CA TYR A 139 -26.40 28.01 -9.95
C TYR A 139 -26.29 28.04 -11.48
N ARG A 140 -25.41 27.20 -12.02
CA ARG A 140 -25.24 26.93 -13.46
C ARG A 140 -24.97 25.46 -13.72
N ASN A 141 -25.40 25.00 -14.90
CA ASN A 141 -24.86 23.79 -15.51
C ASN A 141 -23.73 24.19 -16.45
N VAL A 142 -22.70 23.35 -16.55
CA VAL A 142 -21.60 23.52 -17.50
C VAL A 142 -21.22 22.18 -18.13
N SER A 143 -20.58 22.24 -19.29
CA SER A 143 -19.76 21.14 -19.77
C SER A 143 -18.35 21.64 -20.05
N VAL A 144 -17.42 21.21 -19.20
CA VAL A 144 -15.99 21.42 -19.44
C VAL A 144 -15.52 20.72 -20.72
N LYS A 145 -16.21 19.65 -21.17
CA LYS A 145 -15.89 18.93 -22.40
C LYS A 145 -16.26 19.69 -23.67
N THR A 146 -17.23 20.61 -23.62
CA THR A 146 -17.68 21.37 -24.80
C THR A 146 -17.51 22.88 -24.68
N GLY A 147 -16.93 23.37 -23.57
CA GLY A 147 -16.83 24.80 -23.24
C GLY A 147 -18.16 25.43 -22.78
N TYR A 148 -19.25 24.67 -22.73
CA TYR A 148 -20.60 25.21 -22.49
C TYR A 148 -20.74 25.89 -21.11
N GLN A 149 -21.12 27.17 -21.14
CA GLN A 149 -21.37 28.07 -19.99
C GLN A 149 -20.20 28.27 -19.00
N LEU A 150 -18.94 28.02 -19.41
CA LEU A 150 -17.76 28.28 -18.59
C LEU A 150 -17.66 29.75 -18.16
N ASP A 151 -17.53 30.69 -19.11
CA ASP A 151 -17.46 32.13 -18.82
C ASP A 151 -18.70 32.64 -18.10
N GLU A 152 -19.90 32.18 -18.46
CA GLU A 152 -21.14 32.58 -17.78
C GLU A 152 -21.14 32.23 -16.29
N SER A 153 -20.56 31.07 -15.92
CA SER A 153 -20.43 30.66 -14.53
C SER A 153 -19.43 31.52 -13.75
N LEU A 154 -18.31 31.93 -14.38
CA LEU A 154 -17.34 32.84 -13.77
C LEU A 154 -17.92 34.26 -13.63
N ASN A 155 -18.57 34.78 -14.68
CA ASN A 155 -19.24 36.08 -14.69
C ASN A 155 -20.32 36.17 -13.60
N ALA A 156 -21.10 35.11 -13.38
CA ALA A 156 -22.10 35.07 -12.32
C ALA A 156 -21.49 35.16 -10.91
N LEU A 157 -20.32 34.53 -10.69
CA LEU A 157 -19.60 34.64 -9.41
C LEU A 157 -19.00 36.05 -9.22
N LEU A 158 -18.39 36.63 -10.25
CA LEU A 158 -17.81 37.98 -10.19
C LEU A 158 -18.87 39.06 -9.92
N ARG A 159 -20.09 38.92 -10.47
CA ARG A 159 -21.23 39.78 -10.11
C ARG A 159 -21.60 39.69 -8.63
N SER A 160 -21.67 38.48 -8.07
CA SER A 160 -21.93 38.30 -6.62
C SER A 160 -20.85 38.96 -5.75
N ILE A 161 -19.56 38.87 -6.12
CA ILE A 161 -18.47 39.57 -5.42
C ILE A 161 -18.64 41.10 -5.52
N LYS A 162 -19.06 41.63 -6.67
CA LYS A 162 -19.30 43.07 -6.89
C LYS A 162 -20.50 43.58 -6.08
N GLU A 163 -21.61 42.86 -6.10
CA GLU A 163 -22.83 43.16 -5.32
C GLU A 163 -22.56 43.17 -3.81
N ASN A 164 -21.75 42.23 -3.32
CA ASN A 164 -21.29 42.18 -1.92
C ASN A 164 -20.13 43.16 -1.59
N GLY A 165 -19.82 44.12 -2.47
CA GLY A 165 -18.84 45.18 -2.23
C GLY A 165 -17.36 44.75 -2.27
N GLY A 166 -17.06 43.53 -2.72
CA GLY A 166 -15.70 42.98 -2.81
C GLY A 166 -14.85 43.53 -3.97
N LEU A 167 -15.49 44.22 -4.93
CA LEU A 167 -14.89 44.88 -6.09
C LEU A 167 -15.29 46.37 -6.12
N LYS A 168 -14.30 47.28 -6.11
CA LYS A 168 -14.52 48.73 -6.26
C LYS A 168 -14.21 49.17 -7.69
N THR A 169 -15.25 49.31 -8.51
CA THR A 169 -15.15 49.95 -9.83
C THR A 169 -15.07 51.48 -9.67
N LYS A 170 -14.38 52.17 -10.60
CA LYS A 170 -14.40 53.64 -10.64
C LYS A 170 -15.79 54.12 -11.07
N THR A 171 -16.32 55.14 -10.41
CA THR A 171 -17.60 55.74 -10.76
C THR A 171 -17.50 56.46 -12.11
N SER A 172 -18.29 56.05 -13.09
CA SER A 172 -18.48 56.80 -14.34
C SER A 172 -19.38 58.02 -14.13
N VAL A 173 -19.03 59.14 -14.76
CA VAL A 173 -19.74 60.43 -14.64
C VAL A 173 -21.09 60.39 -15.38
N PRO A 174 -22.18 60.97 -14.84
CA PRO A 174 -23.48 60.94 -15.51
C PRO A 174 -23.61 61.95 -16.68
N PHE A 175 -23.91 61.41 -17.86
CA PHE A 175 -24.47 62.06 -19.05
C PHE A 175 -25.37 60.99 -19.73
N GLY A 176 -26.56 61.26 -20.29
CA GLY A 176 -27.40 62.46 -20.30
C GLY A 176 -28.64 62.15 -21.16
N ASN A 177 -29.85 62.58 -20.76
CA ASN A 177 -31.09 62.21 -21.46
C ASN A 177 -31.20 62.82 -22.87
N PRO A 178 -31.84 62.10 -23.80
CA PRO A 178 -32.95 62.72 -24.53
C PRO A 178 -34.26 61.89 -24.56
N THR A 179 -35.33 62.54 -24.08
CA THR A 179 -36.74 62.49 -24.53
C THR A 179 -37.27 61.36 -25.44
N THR A 180 -38.15 60.54 -24.86
CA THR A 180 -39.53 60.20 -25.31
C THR A 180 -39.87 60.06 -26.80
N THR A 181 -40.40 58.89 -27.18
CA THR A 181 -41.74 58.77 -27.84
C THR A 181 -42.29 57.34 -27.67
N ALA A 182 -43.53 57.06 -28.09
CA ALA A 182 -44.32 55.88 -27.71
C ALA A 182 -44.98 55.15 -28.92
N SER A 183 -45.85 54.16 -28.64
CA SER A 183 -46.65 53.34 -29.58
C SER A 183 -45.86 52.28 -30.39
N SER A 184 -46.44 51.23 -30.99
CA SER A 184 -47.58 50.36 -30.66
C SER A 184 -47.56 49.12 -31.59
N THR A 185 -48.38 48.09 -31.32
CA THR A 185 -48.59 46.90 -32.19
C THR A 185 -49.59 47.20 -33.33
N PRO A 186 -50.01 46.24 -34.22
CA PRO A 186 -49.51 44.90 -34.60
C PRO A 186 -49.35 44.72 -36.15
N PHE A 187 -49.03 43.50 -36.67
CA PHE A 187 -49.93 42.71 -37.57
C PHE A 187 -49.36 41.34 -38.06
N THR A 188 -50.27 40.45 -38.46
CA THR A 188 -50.12 39.09 -39.06
C THR A 188 -49.92 39.16 -40.61
N PHE A 189 -49.77 38.10 -41.44
CA PHE A 189 -50.32 36.73 -41.49
C PHE A 189 -49.49 35.81 -42.44
N GLY A 190 -49.61 34.47 -42.32
CA GLY A 190 -49.15 33.49 -43.34
C GLY A 190 -49.18 32.03 -42.83
N ALA A 191 -49.68 31.07 -43.62
CA ALA A 191 -49.96 29.69 -43.15
C ALA A 191 -49.90 28.62 -44.27
N LEU A 192 -50.16 27.35 -43.89
CA LEU A 192 -50.15 26.09 -44.69
C LEU A 192 -48.74 25.52 -45.02
N ALA A 193 -48.50 24.20 -45.07
CA ALA A 193 -49.33 23.03 -44.72
C ALA A 193 -48.46 21.78 -44.38
N LYS A 194 -49.12 20.72 -43.90
CA LYS A 194 -48.62 19.33 -43.76
C LYS A 194 -49.50 18.44 -44.67
N PRO A 195 -49.05 17.29 -45.24
CA PRO A 195 -49.30 16.02 -44.53
C PRO A 195 -48.37 14.81 -44.85
N THR A 196 -48.51 13.77 -43.99
CA THR A 196 -48.43 12.30 -44.25
C THR A 196 -47.14 11.55 -44.65
N SER A 197 -47.09 10.29 -44.18
CA SER A 197 -46.20 9.17 -44.55
C SER A 197 -46.80 8.31 -45.68
N PRO A 198 -46.07 7.31 -46.22
CA PRO A 198 -46.41 5.92 -45.85
C PRO A 198 -45.23 4.89 -45.87
N SER A 199 -45.57 3.64 -45.55
CA SER A 199 -44.89 2.37 -45.88
C SER A 199 -46.00 1.30 -46.10
N PRO A 200 -45.76 0.01 -46.48
CA PRO A 200 -44.49 -0.71 -46.71
C PRO A 200 -44.51 -1.60 -47.99
N SER A 201 -43.74 -2.70 -47.99
CA SER A 201 -43.82 -3.95 -48.81
C SER A 201 -42.78 -4.19 -49.92
N THR A 202 -42.53 -5.48 -50.19
CA THR A 202 -41.53 -6.09 -51.11
C THR A 202 -42.21 -7.15 -51.99
N PRO A 203 -41.68 -7.51 -53.18
CA PRO A 203 -41.27 -8.93 -53.37
C PRO A 203 -40.19 -9.25 -54.45
N PHE A 204 -39.38 -10.29 -54.16
CA PHE A 204 -38.90 -11.42 -55.03
C PHE A 204 -38.11 -11.20 -56.36
N THR A 205 -37.35 -12.16 -56.97
CA THR A 205 -36.49 -13.33 -56.57
C THR A 205 -35.76 -13.90 -57.83
N PHE A 206 -34.74 -14.79 -57.65
CA PHE A 206 -34.01 -15.66 -58.62
C PHE A 206 -32.87 -15.03 -59.47
N GLY A 207 -31.77 -15.74 -59.78
CA GLY A 207 -31.25 -17.04 -59.28
C GLY A 207 -30.58 -17.93 -60.35
N ASN A 208 -29.45 -18.59 -60.03
CA ASN A 208 -28.95 -19.81 -60.73
C ASN A 208 -27.84 -20.55 -59.94
N ALA A 209 -27.44 -21.76 -60.37
CA ALA A 209 -26.94 -22.81 -59.46
C ALA A 209 -25.61 -23.55 -59.82
N THR A 210 -25.29 -24.53 -58.95
CA THR A 210 -24.23 -25.57 -58.85
C THR A 210 -24.19 -26.59 -60.03
N PRO A 211 -23.32 -27.65 -60.10
CA PRO A 211 -22.58 -28.37 -59.03
C PRO A 211 -21.17 -28.96 -59.33
N THR A 212 -20.53 -29.56 -58.30
CA THR A 212 -19.95 -30.94 -58.32
C THR A 212 -19.44 -31.40 -56.93
N SER A 213 -19.30 -32.72 -56.72
CA SER A 213 -18.72 -33.42 -55.54
C SER A 213 -18.18 -34.80 -55.98
N PRO A 214 -17.49 -35.62 -55.14
CA PRO A 214 -18.13 -36.41 -54.06
C PRO A 214 -17.29 -36.72 -52.79
N LEU A 215 -17.90 -37.54 -51.91
CA LEU A 215 -17.47 -38.16 -50.62
C LEU A 215 -16.58 -39.43 -50.80
N PRO A 216 -16.06 -40.18 -49.76
CA PRO A 216 -16.55 -40.49 -48.38
C PRO A 216 -15.53 -40.17 -47.23
N SER A 217 -15.81 -40.20 -45.90
CA SER A 217 -16.69 -41.00 -44.98
C SER A 217 -16.14 -42.42 -44.63
N THR A 218 -16.38 -43.11 -43.49
CA THR A 218 -17.24 -42.97 -42.26
C THR A 218 -16.53 -43.80 -41.12
N SER A 219 -16.96 -44.17 -39.89
CA SER A 219 -18.10 -44.09 -38.90
C SER A 219 -17.52 -44.65 -37.52
N PHE A 220 -18.13 -45.14 -36.41
CA PHE A 220 -19.36 -45.06 -35.56
C PHE A 220 -19.11 -45.93 -34.27
N THR A 221 -19.87 -45.98 -33.15
CA THR A 221 -20.56 -44.93 -32.34
C THR A 221 -21.16 -45.50 -31.02
N PHE A 222 -20.84 -44.90 -29.85
CA PHE A 222 -21.64 -44.77 -28.58
C PHE A 222 -22.00 -45.91 -27.59
N GLY A 223 -22.27 -45.46 -26.34
CA GLY A 223 -23.18 -46.01 -25.29
C GLY A 223 -23.06 -45.18 -23.98
N SER A 224 -24.00 -44.36 -23.48
CA SER A 224 -25.40 -44.55 -22.99
C SER A 224 -25.53 -44.91 -21.48
N VAL A 225 -26.52 -44.46 -20.66
CA VAL A 225 -27.02 -43.09 -20.35
C VAL A 225 -27.90 -43.06 -19.06
N THR A 226 -27.49 -42.32 -18.00
CA THR A 226 -28.34 -41.78 -16.86
C THR A 226 -29.15 -42.75 -15.95
N PRO A 227 -29.89 -42.29 -14.90
CA PRO A 227 -29.46 -41.59 -13.66
C PRO A 227 -30.05 -42.22 -12.35
N ILE A 228 -29.74 -41.70 -11.14
CA ILE A 228 -30.63 -41.56 -9.92
C ILE A 228 -29.84 -41.02 -8.69
N SER A 229 -30.56 -40.50 -7.67
CA SER A 229 -30.10 -40.09 -6.31
C SER A 229 -31.33 -40.15 -5.35
N PRO A 230 -31.29 -39.91 -4.01
CA PRO A 230 -30.22 -39.44 -3.11
C PRO A 230 -30.23 -40.14 -1.69
N THR A 231 -29.75 -39.45 -0.62
CA THR A 231 -30.08 -39.54 0.83
C THR A 231 -29.30 -40.42 1.85
N ALA A 232 -29.21 -39.87 3.09
CA ALA A 232 -28.77 -40.39 4.40
C ALA A 232 -27.30 -40.87 4.57
N ALA A 233 -26.50 -40.61 5.64
CA ALA A 233 -26.61 -40.04 7.01
C ALA A 233 -26.54 -41.07 8.18
N TYR A 234 -25.91 -40.65 9.31
CA TYR A 234 -25.70 -41.38 10.60
C TYR A 234 -24.68 -42.55 10.54
N THR A 235 -23.98 -42.98 11.61
CA THR A 235 -23.70 -42.45 12.98
C THR A 235 -22.42 -43.13 13.56
N PHE A 236 -21.88 -42.61 14.68
CA PHE A 236 -20.81 -43.21 15.50
C PHE A 236 -21.01 -44.70 15.87
N GLY A 237 -19.92 -45.43 16.08
CA GLY A 237 -19.91 -46.75 16.73
C GLY A 237 -18.56 -47.06 17.40
N ASN A 238 -18.51 -47.01 18.73
CA ASN A 238 -17.33 -47.40 19.52
C ASN A 238 -17.35 -48.91 19.81
N VAL A 239 -16.21 -49.59 19.70
CA VAL A 239 -15.93 -50.86 20.43
C VAL A 239 -14.48 -50.87 20.92
N ILE A 240 -14.30 -51.10 22.22
CA ILE A 240 -13.07 -51.21 23.03
C ILE A 240 -13.43 -52.14 24.21
N PRO A 241 -12.54 -52.97 24.83
CA PRO A 241 -11.22 -53.51 24.43
C PRO A 241 -11.20 -55.07 24.47
N THR A 242 -10.02 -55.69 24.30
CA THR A 242 -9.59 -56.82 25.19
C THR A 242 -8.08 -57.15 25.14
N SER A 243 -7.49 -57.31 26.33
CA SER A 243 -6.31 -58.15 26.74
C SER A 243 -5.07 -58.34 25.83
N THR A 244 -3.92 -57.92 26.39
CA THR A 244 -2.51 -58.29 26.10
C THR A 244 -2.05 -59.53 26.92
N PRO A 245 -0.75 -59.94 26.95
CA PRO A 245 0.23 -60.34 25.91
C PRO A 245 0.72 -61.80 26.22
N PRO A 246 1.99 -62.28 26.04
CA PRO A 246 3.13 -61.88 25.18
C PRO A 246 3.76 -63.05 24.35
N SER A 247 4.64 -62.74 23.38
CA SER A 247 6.05 -63.23 23.34
C SER A 247 6.76 -63.01 21.98
N THR A 248 8.07 -62.85 22.08
CA THR A 248 9.12 -62.50 21.09
C THR A 248 9.27 -63.38 19.84
N SER A 249 9.51 -62.79 18.65
CA SER A 249 10.70 -63.06 17.79
C SER A 249 10.71 -62.23 16.47
N THR A 250 11.88 -62.14 15.83
CA THR A 250 12.19 -61.55 14.50
C THR A 250 13.13 -62.53 13.75
N PRO A 251 13.65 -62.31 12.51
CA PRO A 251 13.38 -61.32 11.43
C PRO A 251 13.22 -61.98 10.01
N PHE A 252 13.42 -61.20 8.92
CA PHE A 252 13.59 -61.56 7.47
C PHE A 252 12.34 -61.85 6.59
N THR A 253 12.42 -62.03 5.25
CA THR A 253 12.68 -61.09 4.09
C THR A 253 12.40 -61.82 2.75
N PHE A 254 12.36 -61.11 1.60
CA PHE A 254 12.23 -61.56 0.17
C PHE A 254 10.80 -61.80 -0.36
N GLY A 255 10.51 -61.69 -1.67
CA GLY A 255 11.40 -61.38 -2.81
C GLY A 255 10.68 -61.16 -4.17
N ASN A 256 11.46 -60.89 -5.24
CA ASN A 256 11.01 -60.47 -6.59
C ASN A 256 10.50 -61.60 -7.51
N VAL A 257 9.82 -61.21 -8.61
CA VAL A 257 9.73 -62.00 -9.87
C VAL A 257 9.90 -61.07 -11.10
N ILE A 258 10.89 -61.35 -11.99
CA ILE A 258 11.22 -60.57 -13.21
C ILE A 258 11.83 -61.50 -14.29
N PRO A 259 11.20 -61.70 -15.47
CA PRO A 259 11.74 -61.24 -16.78
C PRO A 259 10.59 -60.80 -17.75
N THR A 260 10.69 -60.47 -19.05
CA THR A 260 11.69 -60.61 -20.16
C THR A 260 11.66 -59.31 -21.01
N THR A 261 12.78 -58.66 -21.38
CA THR A 261 13.64 -58.79 -22.60
C THR A 261 12.94 -58.61 -23.96
N THR A 262 13.35 -57.68 -24.84
CA THR A 262 14.64 -57.57 -25.60
C THR A 262 15.02 -56.09 -25.87
N ALA A 263 16.28 -55.59 -25.81
CA ALA A 263 17.51 -55.79 -26.63
C ALA A 263 17.49 -55.09 -28.03
N SER A 264 18.53 -54.41 -28.57
CA SER A 264 19.84 -53.91 -28.03
C SER A 264 20.70 -53.05 -29.02
N SER A 265 21.20 -51.86 -28.62
CA SER A 265 22.55 -51.26 -28.94
C SER A 265 22.94 -50.91 -30.42
N THR A 266 24.12 -50.35 -30.86
CA THR A 266 25.44 -49.93 -30.26
C THR A 266 25.92 -48.45 -30.66
N PRO A 267 27.02 -48.07 -31.40
CA PRO A 267 27.81 -46.82 -31.09
C PRO A 267 28.37 -45.97 -32.31
N PHE A 268 29.55 -45.30 -32.14
CA PHE A 268 30.51 -44.64 -33.11
C PHE A 268 30.23 -43.18 -33.60
N THR A 269 31.19 -42.22 -33.72
CA THR A 269 32.68 -42.13 -33.49
C THR A 269 33.11 -40.74 -32.92
N PHE A 270 34.41 -40.51 -32.65
CA PHE A 270 35.02 -39.38 -31.91
C PHE A 270 36.05 -38.53 -32.71
N GLY A 271 36.35 -37.29 -32.26
CA GLY A 271 37.61 -36.54 -32.51
C GLY A 271 37.51 -35.15 -33.17
N ALA A 272 38.43 -34.18 -32.96
CA ALA A 272 39.47 -34.01 -31.93
C ALA A 272 40.01 -32.54 -31.85
N LEU A 273 40.44 -32.11 -30.64
CA LEU A 273 41.47 -31.09 -30.28
C LEU A 273 41.67 -29.76 -31.07
N ALA A 274 41.53 -28.60 -30.38
CA ALA A 274 42.53 -27.49 -30.32
C ALA A 274 42.13 -26.33 -29.36
N LYS A 275 43.12 -25.55 -28.87
CA LYS A 275 43.02 -24.32 -28.03
C LYS A 275 44.42 -23.66 -27.93
N PRO A 276 44.59 -22.38 -27.49
CA PRO A 276 44.02 -21.10 -27.93
C PRO A 276 45.12 -20.12 -28.46
N THR A 277 44.77 -18.94 -29.00
CA THR A 277 45.72 -17.79 -29.13
C THR A 277 45.04 -16.43 -29.44
N SER A 278 45.78 -15.35 -29.18
CA SER A 278 45.63 -13.95 -29.68
C SER A 278 47.05 -13.41 -29.96
N PRO A 279 47.32 -12.14 -30.36
CA PRO A 279 46.45 -11.02 -30.78
C PRO A 279 46.89 -10.40 -32.14
N SER A 280 46.31 -9.23 -32.53
CA SER A 280 46.97 -8.06 -33.21
C SER A 280 46.03 -7.25 -34.14
N THR A 281 46.45 -6.01 -34.47
CA THR A 281 45.81 -5.03 -35.39
C THR A 281 46.83 -4.61 -36.47
N PRO A 282 46.44 -4.04 -37.64
CA PRO A 282 46.26 -2.58 -37.76
C PRO A 282 45.25 -2.08 -38.86
N PHE A 283 45.26 -0.76 -39.08
CA PHE A 283 44.50 0.07 -40.05
C PHE A 283 44.90 -0.17 -41.54
N THR A 284 44.19 0.31 -42.60
CA THR A 284 44.18 1.73 -43.07
C THR A 284 43.16 2.00 -44.23
N PHE A 285 42.84 3.29 -44.45
CA PHE A 285 42.06 3.94 -45.55
C PHE A 285 42.64 3.71 -46.98
N GLY A 286 41.99 4.04 -48.11
CA GLY A 286 40.73 4.76 -48.41
C GLY A 286 40.53 5.03 -49.93
N ASN A 287 39.81 6.10 -50.30
CA ASN A 287 39.44 6.59 -51.68
C ASN A 287 38.24 5.88 -52.36
N ALA A 288 37.32 6.53 -53.11
CA ALA A 288 37.04 7.95 -53.39
C ALA A 288 35.55 8.18 -53.82
N THR A 289 35.14 9.45 -54.02
CA THR A 289 33.78 9.95 -54.42
C THR A 289 33.92 11.12 -55.43
N PRO A 290 32.86 11.79 -55.96
CA PRO A 290 31.39 11.57 -55.93
C PRO A 290 30.93 11.02 -57.33
N PRO A 291 29.86 11.45 -58.07
CA PRO A 291 28.69 12.36 -57.84
C PRO A 291 27.70 11.90 -56.74
N SER A 292 26.57 12.54 -56.38
CA SER A 292 25.67 13.64 -56.88
C SER A 292 24.64 13.26 -57.96
N PHE A 293 23.31 13.43 -57.81
CA PHE A 293 22.47 14.04 -56.76
C PHE A 293 21.08 13.36 -56.72
N GLY A 294 20.39 13.32 -55.56
CA GLY A 294 18.96 12.95 -55.48
C GLY A 294 18.53 12.31 -54.16
N ASN A 295 17.89 13.09 -53.27
CA ASN A 295 17.40 12.59 -51.97
C ASN A 295 15.97 12.04 -52.05
N PRO A 296 15.73 10.82 -51.54
CA PRO A 296 14.47 10.45 -50.91
C PRO A 296 14.61 10.39 -49.38
N THR A 297 13.52 10.68 -48.65
CA THR A 297 13.49 10.77 -47.19
C THR A 297 13.56 9.40 -46.50
N PRO A 298 14.47 9.16 -45.53
CA PRO A 298 14.42 7.99 -44.67
C PRO A 298 13.48 8.23 -43.47
N ALA A 299 12.73 7.19 -43.07
CA ALA A 299 11.80 7.27 -41.94
C ALA A 299 12.53 7.19 -40.59
N PHE A 300 12.18 8.06 -39.65
CA PHE A 300 12.66 8.01 -38.26
C PHE A 300 11.81 7.06 -37.41
N THR A 301 12.41 5.97 -36.93
CA THR A 301 11.90 5.18 -35.79
C THR A 301 12.08 5.96 -34.49
N GLN A 302 11.03 6.67 -34.05
CA GLN A 302 11.10 7.50 -32.84
C GLN A 302 11.22 6.65 -31.56
N ASN A 303 12.25 6.93 -30.76
CA ASN A 303 12.29 6.57 -29.35
C ASN A 303 11.49 7.60 -28.53
N ALA A 304 10.61 7.13 -27.62
CA ALA A 304 9.73 7.99 -26.83
C ALA A 304 10.49 9.03 -25.96
N ASN A 305 11.75 8.77 -25.61
CA ASN A 305 12.59 9.69 -24.84
C ASN A 305 13.03 10.95 -25.62
N ASP A 306 13.00 10.96 -26.95
CA ASP A 306 13.43 12.11 -27.74
C ASP A 306 12.29 13.07 -28.05
N ASN A 307 11.06 12.56 -28.19
CA ASN A 307 9.86 13.39 -28.34
C ASN A 307 9.66 14.35 -27.15
N ASN A 308 9.95 13.91 -25.92
CA ASN A 308 9.91 14.78 -24.74
C ASN A 308 11.01 15.87 -24.75
N LYS A 309 12.19 15.58 -25.31
CA LYS A 309 13.26 16.60 -25.45
C LYS A 309 12.89 17.65 -26.50
N ILE A 310 12.38 17.21 -27.64
CA ILE A 310 11.92 18.08 -28.73
C ILE A 310 10.76 18.94 -28.25
N ARG A 311 9.77 18.36 -27.57
CA ARG A 311 8.65 19.09 -26.95
C ARG A 311 9.15 20.20 -26.02
N ASN A 312 10.02 19.87 -25.06
CA ASN A 312 10.55 20.84 -24.11
C ASN A 312 11.38 21.95 -24.78
N ALA A 313 12.15 21.63 -25.83
CA ALA A 313 12.94 22.61 -26.57
C ALA A 313 12.06 23.57 -27.40
N VAL A 314 11.00 23.05 -28.04
CA VAL A 314 10.00 23.84 -28.75
C VAL A 314 9.20 24.73 -27.77
N GLU A 315 8.79 24.18 -26.64
CA GLU A 315 8.06 24.89 -25.58
C GLU A 315 8.89 26.04 -24.98
N PHE A 316 10.19 25.81 -24.72
CA PHE A 316 11.11 26.89 -24.32
C PHE A 316 11.32 27.93 -25.45
N GLY A 317 11.48 27.48 -26.70
CA GLY A 317 11.61 28.36 -27.87
C GLY A 317 10.41 29.30 -28.05
N ILE A 318 9.19 28.78 -27.89
CA ILE A 318 7.94 29.56 -27.94
C ILE A 318 7.89 30.56 -26.77
N LYS A 319 8.27 30.17 -25.55
CA LYS A 319 8.33 31.09 -24.40
C LYS A 319 9.33 32.23 -24.62
N VAL A 320 10.52 31.95 -25.17
CA VAL A 320 11.50 32.99 -25.52
C VAL A 320 11.00 33.88 -26.65
N GLN A 321 10.33 33.32 -27.67
CA GLN A 321 9.72 34.10 -28.75
C GLN A 321 8.62 35.04 -28.22
N ASN A 322 7.78 34.57 -27.29
CA ASN A 322 6.74 35.38 -26.65
C ASN A 322 7.32 36.43 -25.67
N PHE A 323 8.47 36.17 -25.06
CA PHE A 323 9.22 37.16 -24.27
C PHE A 323 9.87 38.25 -25.14
N CYS A 324 10.32 37.89 -26.34
CA CYS A 324 10.91 38.81 -27.30
C CYS A 324 9.82 39.63 -28.00
N SER A 325 9.29 40.63 -27.31
CA SER A 325 8.19 41.49 -27.76
C SER A 325 8.42 42.27 -29.06
N THR A 326 9.64 42.25 -29.63
CA THR A 326 9.89 42.60 -31.04
C THR A 326 10.75 41.52 -31.71
N PRO A 327 10.62 41.32 -33.05
CA PRO A 327 11.48 40.41 -33.80
C PRO A 327 12.97 40.73 -33.66
N GLU A 328 13.34 42.01 -33.49
CA GLU A 328 14.73 42.43 -33.33
C GLU A 328 15.34 41.89 -32.03
N LYS A 329 14.59 41.90 -30.92
CA LYS A 329 15.01 41.25 -29.67
C LYS A 329 15.22 39.74 -29.86
N TYR A 330 14.33 39.07 -30.60
CA TYR A 330 14.45 37.64 -30.86
C TYR A 330 15.70 37.32 -31.69
N HIS A 331 15.94 38.08 -32.76
CA HIS A 331 17.16 37.97 -33.55
C HIS A 331 18.43 38.35 -32.77
N GLN A 332 18.37 39.30 -31.83
CA GLN A 332 19.49 39.62 -30.94
C GLN A 332 19.84 38.43 -30.02
N PHE A 333 18.84 37.77 -29.44
CA PHE A 333 19.06 36.58 -28.61
C PHE A 333 19.61 35.39 -29.42
N LEU A 334 19.06 35.14 -30.62
CA LEU A 334 19.60 34.15 -31.55
C LEU A 334 21.04 34.48 -31.98
N GLY A 335 21.35 35.77 -32.21
CA GLY A 335 22.69 36.24 -32.53
C GLY A 335 23.71 35.95 -31.42
N TYR A 336 23.35 36.15 -30.14
CA TYR A 336 24.19 35.74 -29.02
C TYR A 336 24.39 34.22 -28.96
N LEU A 337 23.33 33.42 -29.21
CA LEU A 337 23.44 31.95 -29.26
C LEU A 337 24.37 31.48 -30.38
N GLU A 338 24.27 32.07 -31.57
CA GLU A 338 25.10 31.71 -32.71
C GLU A 338 26.57 32.14 -32.52
N GLN A 339 26.81 33.32 -31.97
CA GLN A 339 28.15 33.76 -31.57
C GLN A 339 28.77 32.84 -30.51
N TYR A 340 28.01 32.43 -29.49
CA TYR A 340 28.47 31.48 -28.47
C TYR A 340 28.88 30.13 -29.09
N HIS A 341 28.08 29.64 -30.05
CA HIS A 341 28.34 28.38 -30.73
C HIS A 341 29.56 28.45 -31.68
N ARG A 342 29.88 29.64 -32.23
CA ARG A 342 31.04 29.85 -33.10
C ARG A 342 32.36 30.03 -32.32
N ASN A 343 32.35 30.71 -31.16
CA ASN A 343 33.54 30.98 -30.33
C ASN A 343 33.32 30.61 -28.84
N PRO A 344 33.43 29.32 -28.45
CA PRO A 344 33.22 28.90 -27.05
C PRO A 344 34.23 29.49 -26.04
N SER A 345 35.38 29.98 -26.50
CA SER A 345 36.46 30.54 -25.67
C SER A 345 36.17 31.91 -25.08
N GLU A 346 35.30 32.73 -25.69
CA GLU A 346 34.92 34.08 -25.22
C GLU A 346 33.76 34.02 -24.19
N SER A 347 33.63 32.88 -23.51
CA SER A 347 32.37 32.40 -22.91
C SER A 347 31.74 33.36 -21.90
N ASN A 348 32.55 34.07 -21.11
CA ASN A 348 32.07 34.73 -19.89
C ASN A 348 31.29 36.03 -20.18
N GLN A 349 31.77 36.85 -21.12
CA GLN A 349 31.09 38.11 -21.44
C GLN A 349 29.81 37.86 -22.25
N LEU A 350 29.81 36.87 -23.13
CA LEU A 350 28.60 36.49 -23.87
C LEU A 350 27.55 35.80 -22.96
N LYS A 351 27.98 35.00 -21.98
CA LYS A 351 27.10 34.51 -20.88
C LYS A 351 26.49 35.66 -20.09
N SER A 352 27.29 36.67 -19.72
CA SER A 352 26.79 37.86 -19.03
C SER A 352 25.72 38.57 -19.88
N ASN A 353 25.95 38.74 -21.18
CA ASN A 353 24.97 39.32 -22.09
C ASN A 353 23.67 38.50 -22.16
N MET A 354 23.75 37.16 -22.29
CA MET A 354 22.57 36.28 -22.28
C MET A 354 21.80 36.32 -20.96
N LEU A 355 22.48 36.32 -19.82
CA LEU A 355 21.83 36.41 -18.50
C LEU A 355 21.20 37.79 -18.28
N SER A 356 21.85 38.86 -18.79
CA SER A 356 21.28 40.21 -18.78
C SER A 356 20.04 40.36 -19.67
N PHE A 357 19.93 39.56 -20.74
CA PHE A 357 18.78 39.59 -21.66
C PHE A 357 17.47 39.16 -20.98
N PHE A 358 17.54 38.28 -19.99
CA PHE A 358 16.40 37.85 -19.16
C PHE A 358 16.29 38.62 -17.82
N HIS A 359 17.10 39.68 -17.61
CA HIS A 359 17.11 40.40 -16.35
C HIS A 359 15.75 41.09 -16.11
N GLY A 360 15.18 40.85 -14.92
CA GLY A 360 13.82 41.25 -14.56
C GLY A 360 12.75 40.14 -14.72
N HIS A 361 13.06 39.02 -15.38
CA HIS A 361 12.14 37.88 -15.54
C HIS A 361 12.70 36.61 -14.90
N SER A 362 12.48 36.48 -13.59
CA SER A 362 12.89 35.34 -12.77
C SER A 362 12.55 33.99 -13.38
N ASP A 363 11.33 33.86 -13.89
CA ASP A 363 10.73 32.57 -14.23
C ASP A 363 11.36 32.00 -15.52
N LEU A 364 11.61 32.88 -16.51
CA LEU A 364 12.34 32.54 -17.74
C LEU A 364 13.81 32.26 -17.48
N LEU A 365 14.45 33.00 -16.57
CA LEU A 365 15.82 32.74 -16.14
C LEU A 365 15.92 31.38 -15.41
N GLN A 366 14.96 31.08 -14.54
CA GLN A 366 14.87 29.81 -13.82
C GLN A 366 14.62 28.65 -14.79
N GLU A 367 13.75 28.80 -15.78
CA GLU A 367 13.57 27.81 -16.86
C GLU A 367 14.84 27.63 -17.70
N PHE A 368 15.53 28.71 -18.09
CA PHE A 368 16.80 28.65 -18.84
C PHE A 368 17.89 27.85 -18.09
N HIS A 369 17.95 28.00 -16.76
CA HIS A 369 18.79 27.15 -15.89
C HIS A 369 18.24 25.71 -15.76
N GLN A 370 16.93 25.53 -15.58
CA GLN A 370 16.27 24.23 -15.35
C GLN A 370 16.37 23.29 -16.55
N TYR A 371 16.17 23.81 -17.77
CA TYR A 371 16.36 23.07 -19.02
C TYR A 371 17.84 22.78 -19.33
N LYS A 372 18.78 23.29 -18.52
CA LYS A 372 20.21 22.94 -18.55
C LYS A 372 20.85 23.18 -19.93
N ILE A 373 20.52 24.29 -20.57
CA ILE A 373 21.01 24.64 -21.92
C ILE A 373 22.55 24.68 -21.95
N PHE A 374 23.20 25.21 -20.92
CA PHE A 374 24.67 25.16 -20.77
C PHE A 374 25.26 23.75 -20.56
N LYS A 375 24.46 22.72 -20.24
CA LYS A 375 24.92 21.33 -20.04
C LYS A 375 24.99 20.53 -21.35
N TYR A 376 24.43 21.05 -22.43
CA TYR A 376 24.60 20.50 -23.78
C TYR A 376 25.80 21.11 -24.52
N LEU A 377 26.48 22.08 -23.89
CA LEU A 377 27.75 22.64 -24.33
C LEU A 377 28.88 22.06 -23.44
N PRO A 378 30.05 21.72 -24.01
CA PRO A 378 31.13 21.12 -23.24
C PRO A 378 31.70 22.14 -22.24
N MET A 379 31.56 21.84 -20.94
CA MET A 379 31.99 22.69 -19.83
C MET A 379 32.77 21.86 -18.81
N GLU A 380 34.09 21.82 -18.97
CA GLU A 380 35.00 21.53 -17.86
C GLU A 380 35.42 22.85 -17.20
N SER A 381 35.20 22.99 -15.89
CA SER A 381 36.02 23.76 -14.93
C SER A 381 35.37 23.74 -13.54
N GLN A 382 36.19 23.64 -12.50
CA GLN A 382 35.74 23.21 -11.16
C GLN A 382 35.27 24.35 -10.23
N SER A 383 35.19 25.60 -10.71
CA SER A 383 35.19 26.80 -9.85
C SER A 383 33.87 27.15 -9.15
N TYR A 384 32.73 26.60 -9.53
CA TYR A 384 31.39 27.07 -9.11
C TYR A 384 30.74 26.28 -7.95
N ASN A 385 31.54 25.55 -7.17
CA ASN A 385 31.04 24.44 -6.34
C ASN A 385 30.87 24.76 -4.84
N ASN A 386 30.97 26.04 -4.45
CA ASN A 386 30.89 26.51 -3.05
C ASN A 386 29.66 27.40 -2.81
N GLU A 387 29.55 28.60 -3.40
CA GLU A 387 28.36 29.47 -3.25
C GLU A 387 27.06 28.76 -3.62
N SER A 388 27.06 27.98 -4.71
CA SER A 388 25.89 27.18 -5.10
C SER A 388 25.55 26.06 -4.10
N LYS A 389 26.50 25.58 -3.30
CA LYS A 389 26.23 24.64 -2.20
C LYS A 389 25.79 25.35 -0.92
N GLU A 390 26.24 26.57 -0.67
CA GLU A 390 25.77 27.36 0.48
C GLU A 390 24.36 27.89 0.22
N LEU A 391 24.04 28.33 -1.00
CA LEU A 391 22.68 28.70 -1.40
C LEU A 391 21.74 27.49 -1.47
N LEU A 392 22.20 26.33 -1.96
CA LEU A 392 21.40 25.09 -1.88
C LEU A 392 21.26 24.58 -0.44
N LYS A 393 22.28 24.73 0.42
CA LYS A 393 22.13 24.49 1.87
C LYS A 393 21.10 25.41 2.49
N GLN A 394 21.16 26.71 2.23
CA GLN A 394 20.19 27.68 2.76
C GLN A 394 18.78 27.40 2.22
N GLN A 395 18.63 26.94 0.97
CA GLN A 395 17.33 26.51 0.45
C GLN A 395 16.86 25.19 1.10
N ASP A 396 17.68 24.14 1.17
CA ASP A 396 17.32 22.87 1.81
C ASP A 396 17.04 23.06 3.32
N GLU A 397 17.83 23.86 4.03
CA GLU A 397 17.62 24.23 5.44
C GLU A 397 16.32 25.04 5.61
N SER A 398 16.01 25.99 4.72
CA SER A 398 14.72 26.71 4.74
C SER A 398 13.50 25.85 4.37
N ILE A 399 13.71 24.78 3.59
CA ILE A 399 12.68 23.81 3.22
C ILE A 399 12.43 22.82 4.38
N GLU A 400 13.48 22.44 5.12
CA GLU A 400 13.31 21.69 6.37
C GLU A 400 12.58 22.55 7.44
N GLU A 401 12.87 23.85 7.56
CA GLU A 401 12.21 24.76 8.53
C GLU A 401 10.71 25.00 8.28
N ILE A 402 10.24 24.97 7.02
CA ILE A 402 8.80 25.15 6.71
C ILE A 402 7.98 23.89 7.04
N SER A 403 8.65 22.73 7.22
CA SER A 403 8.06 21.64 8.00
C SER A 403 8.35 21.89 9.48
N PRO A 404 7.34 22.05 10.38
CA PRO A 404 7.61 22.11 11.80
C PRO A 404 7.93 20.71 12.36
N GLN A 405 9.09 20.16 11.96
CA GLN A 405 9.91 19.27 12.79
C GLN A 405 10.48 20.02 14.01
N SER A 406 9.59 20.75 14.69
CA SER A 406 9.56 20.76 16.14
C SER A 406 9.91 19.35 16.64
N LYS A 407 10.78 19.26 17.64
CA LYS A 407 11.25 17.97 18.17
C LYS A 407 10.09 17.30 18.94
N ILE A 408 9.12 16.73 18.22
CA ILE A 408 7.86 16.17 18.74
C ILE A 408 8.18 15.30 19.94
N LYS A 409 7.79 15.81 21.10
CA LYS A 409 8.14 15.26 22.40
C LYS A 409 7.15 14.16 22.73
N PHE A 410 7.55 13.23 23.60
CA PHE A 410 6.65 12.18 24.08
C PHE A 410 5.49 12.71 24.97
N SER A 411 5.45 14.02 25.24
CA SER A 411 4.31 14.76 25.80
C SER A 411 3.15 14.94 24.81
N ASP A 412 3.42 14.93 23.51
CA ASP A 412 2.49 15.46 22.50
C ASP A 412 1.47 14.38 22.08
N PHE A 413 1.82 13.12 22.35
CA PHE A 413 0.98 11.92 22.28
C PHE A 413 0.07 11.78 23.52
N PRO A 414 -1.22 11.46 23.35
CA PRO A 414 -2.14 11.14 24.45
C PRO A 414 -1.59 10.11 25.44
N THR A 415 -1.83 10.31 26.74
CA THR A 415 -1.28 9.43 27.79
C THR A 415 -1.75 7.98 27.70
N SER A 416 -2.86 7.70 27.01
CA SER A 416 -3.35 6.35 26.67
C SER A 416 -2.35 5.53 25.87
N ILE A 417 -1.66 6.15 24.90
CA ILE A 417 -0.66 5.50 24.03
C ILE A 417 0.48 4.87 24.85
N ARG A 418 0.84 5.47 25.99
CA ARG A 418 1.94 4.98 26.85
C ARG A 418 1.62 3.61 27.47
N PHE A 419 0.36 3.38 27.86
CA PHE A 419 -0.08 2.09 28.37
C PHE A 419 -0.02 1.02 27.28
N ILE A 420 -0.45 1.35 26.05
CA ILE A 420 -0.43 0.40 24.92
C ILE A 420 1.00 0.07 24.49
N LEU A 421 1.91 1.07 24.38
CA LEU A 421 3.32 0.82 24.02
C LEU A 421 4.05 -0.02 25.07
N THR A 422 3.79 0.21 26.37
CA THR A 422 4.40 -0.60 27.44
C THR A 422 3.83 -2.02 27.44
N SER A 423 2.51 -2.17 27.24
CA SER A 423 1.84 -3.46 27.07
C SER A 423 2.40 -4.25 25.88
N GLU A 424 2.64 -3.59 24.75
CA GLU A 424 3.25 -4.19 23.54
C GLU A 424 4.68 -4.68 23.80
N ILE A 425 5.53 -3.92 24.50
CA ILE A 425 6.90 -4.38 24.86
C ILE A 425 6.83 -5.67 25.68
N CYS A 426 5.95 -5.73 26.68
CA CYS A 426 5.77 -6.91 27.53
C CYS A 426 5.18 -8.10 26.75
N GLU A 427 4.22 -7.87 25.85
CA GLU A 427 3.65 -8.93 24.98
C GLU A 427 4.71 -9.49 24.04
N ARG A 428 5.51 -8.62 23.41
CA ARG A 428 6.52 -8.99 22.42
C ARG A 428 7.69 -9.70 23.07
N TYR A 429 8.16 -9.22 24.22
CA TYR A 429 9.11 -9.98 25.05
C TYR A 429 8.55 -11.39 25.29
N SER A 430 7.31 -11.53 25.75
CA SER A 430 6.75 -12.83 26.10
C SER A 430 6.55 -13.78 24.92
N PHE A 431 6.14 -13.27 23.76
CA PHE A 431 6.00 -14.05 22.54
C PHE A 431 7.34 -14.64 22.07
N TYR A 432 8.38 -13.81 21.99
CA TYR A 432 9.71 -14.24 21.54
C TYR A 432 10.48 -15.02 22.62
N ALA A 433 10.28 -14.72 23.90
CA ALA A 433 10.84 -15.47 25.04
C ALA A 433 10.39 -16.93 25.04
N VAL A 434 9.08 -17.16 24.91
CA VAL A 434 8.53 -18.53 24.79
C VAL A 434 9.09 -19.19 23.53
N ARG A 435 8.95 -18.55 22.36
CA ARG A 435 9.34 -19.16 21.08
C ARG A 435 10.83 -19.53 20.99
N SER A 436 11.72 -18.69 21.50
CA SER A 436 13.17 -18.90 21.34
C SER A 436 13.71 -20.13 22.07
N ILE A 437 13.21 -20.41 23.28
CA ILE A 437 13.68 -21.53 24.12
C ILE A 437 12.88 -22.83 23.88
N PHE A 438 11.75 -22.76 23.16
CA PHE A 438 10.75 -23.84 23.16
C PHE A 438 11.22 -25.15 22.53
N VAL A 439 11.98 -25.10 21.43
CA VAL A 439 12.51 -26.31 20.77
C VAL A 439 13.50 -27.04 21.67
N ILE A 440 14.40 -26.30 22.33
CA ILE A 440 15.37 -26.89 23.28
C ILE A 440 14.65 -27.44 24.51
N PHE A 441 13.62 -26.76 25.03
CA PHE A 441 12.75 -27.29 26.09
C PHE A 441 12.08 -28.62 25.71
N LEU A 442 11.52 -28.74 24.50
CA LEU A 442 10.91 -30.00 24.04
C LEU A 442 11.93 -31.13 23.92
N ILE A 443 13.14 -30.85 23.44
CA ILE A 443 14.19 -31.85 23.27
C ILE A 443 14.79 -32.26 24.62
N GLU A 444 15.25 -31.29 25.42
CA GLU A 444 16.10 -31.55 26.59
C GLU A 444 15.32 -31.77 27.88
N PHE A 445 14.16 -31.11 28.05
CA PHE A 445 13.31 -31.31 29.24
C PHE A 445 12.19 -32.32 28.99
N GLN A 446 11.50 -32.26 27.83
CA GLN A 446 10.44 -33.23 27.53
C GLN A 446 10.95 -34.53 26.87
N GLY A 447 12.18 -34.56 26.33
CA GLY A 447 12.75 -35.75 25.71
C GLY A 447 12.18 -36.08 24.33
N TYR A 448 11.67 -35.09 23.60
CA TYR A 448 11.07 -35.29 22.28
C TYR A 448 12.12 -35.23 21.16
N GLY A 449 11.93 -36.01 20.10
CA GLY A 449 12.78 -35.96 18.90
C GLY A 449 12.74 -34.58 18.23
N GLU A 450 13.78 -34.26 17.47
CA GLU A 450 13.97 -32.90 16.94
C GLU A 450 12.92 -32.52 15.86
N ASP A 451 12.50 -33.48 15.04
CA ASP A 451 11.42 -33.29 14.05
C ASP A 451 10.05 -33.10 14.72
N LEU A 452 9.77 -33.85 15.78
CA LEU A 452 8.54 -33.67 16.58
C LEU A 452 8.53 -32.29 17.25
N SER A 453 9.66 -31.88 17.82
CA SER A 453 9.82 -30.58 18.47
C SER A 453 9.67 -29.42 17.48
N THR A 454 10.26 -29.57 16.28
CA THR A 454 10.09 -28.67 15.14
C THR A 454 8.62 -28.60 14.70
N THR A 455 7.97 -29.74 14.52
CA THR A 455 6.55 -29.84 14.13
C THR A 455 5.62 -29.20 15.16
N ILE A 456 5.85 -29.39 16.46
CA ILE A 456 5.04 -28.77 17.52
C ILE A 456 5.21 -27.24 17.49
N LEU A 457 6.45 -26.71 17.36
CA LEU A 457 6.67 -25.26 17.25
C LEU A 457 5.96 -24.67 16.02
N HIS A 458 6.12 -25.27 14.83
CA HIS A 458 5.47 -24.76 13.62
C HIS A 458 3.95 -24.93 13.68
N THR A 459 3.42 -25.97 14.32
CA THR A 459 1.98 -26.09 14.59
C THR A 459 1.47 -24.95 15.50
N PHE A 460 2.20 -24.63 16.57
CA PHE A 460 1.90 -23.47 17.42
C PHE A 460 1.90 -22.15 16.63
N ASN A 461 2.96 -21.88 15.85
CA ASN A 461 3.04 -20.69 15.00
C ASN A 461 1.86 -20.64 14.00
N ALA A 462 1.54 -21.76 13.35
CA ALA A 462 0.44 -21.86 12.40
C ALA A 462 -0.90 -21.40 13.01
N PHE A 463 -1.23 -21.87 14.22
CA PHE A 463 -2.44 -21.43 14.92
C PHE A 463 -2.33 -19.98 15.43
N ALA A 464 -1.18 -19.57 15.96
CA ALA A 464 -0.93 -18.20 16.44
C ALA A 464 -1.07 -17.12 15.35
N TYR A 465 -0.86 -17.49 14.08
CA TYR A 465 -1.08 -16.63 12.90
C TYR A 465 -2.40 -16.92 12.15
N PHE A 466 -3.15 -17.95 12.53
CA PHE A 466 -4.51 -18.23 12.03
C PHE A 466 -5.60 -17.50 12.85
N PHE A 467 -5.49 -17.53 14.18
CA PHE A 467 -6.46 -16.91 15.08
C PHE A 467 -6.64 -15.37 14.98
N PRO A 468 -5.77 -14.56 14.33
CA PRO A 468 -6.09 -13.17 13.97
C PRO A 468 -7.41 -12.99 13.19
N LEU A 469 -7.83 -13.98 12.40
CA LEU A 469 -9.15 -13.94 11.72
C LEU A 469 -10.31 -13.95 12.74
N LEU A 470 -10.17 -14.73 13.83
CA LEU A 470 -11.13 -14.76 14.93
C LEU A 470 -11.04 -13.48 15.79
N GLY A 471 -9.82 -12.98 16.04
CA GLY A 471 -9.58 -11.73 16.76
C GLY A 471 -10.27 -10.53 16.10
N SER A 472 -10.02 -10.34 14.80
CA SER A 472 -10.67 -9.28 14.01
C SER A 472 -12.19 -9.45 13.97
N TYR A 473 -12.71 -10.65 13.68
CA TYR A 473 -14.16 -10.90 13.70
C TYR A 473 -14.84 -10.52 15.03
N LEU A 474 -14.25 -10.89 16.18
CA LEU A 474 -14.82 -10.58 17.49
C LEU A 474 -14.66 -9.11 17.87
N ALA A 475 -13.55 -8.48 17.47
CA ALA A 475 -13.26 -7.08 17.74
C ALA A 475 -14.20 -6.16 16.96
N ASP A 476 -14.43 -6.48 15.69
CA ASP A 476 -15.34 -5.73 14.83
C ASP A 476 -16.80 -6.00 15.24
N SER A 477 -17.28 -7.26 15.22
CA SER A 477 -18.74 -7.53 15.28
C SER A 477 -19.42 -7.54 16.65
N LYS A 478 -18.69 -7.82 17.75
CA LYS A 478 -19.33 -8.25 19.01
C LYS A 478 -18.81 -7.57 20.26
N LEU A 479 -17.50 -7.43 20.38
CA LEU A 479 -16.86 -7.08 21.65
C LEU A 479 -16.24 -5.67 21.65
N GLY A 480 -15.82 -5.17 20.49
CA GLY A 480 -14.97 -3.99 20.39
C GLY A 480 -13.51 -4.33 20.71
N LYS A 481 -12.57 -3.74 19.97
CA LYS A 481 -11.11 -3.99 20.06
C LYS A 481 -10.60 -4.07 21.51
N TYR A 482 -11.00 -3.12 22.36
CA TYR A 482 -10.56 -3.04 23.75
C TYR A 482 -10.94 -4.28 24.59
N LYS A 483 -12.15 -4.83 24.44
CA LYS A 483 -12.57 -6.03 25.18
C LYS A 483 -11.86 -7.28 24.67
N VAL A 484 -11.63 -7.38 23.35
CA VAL A 484 -10.84 -8.47 22.76
C VAL A 484 -9.43 -8.47 23.33
N LEU A 485 -8.75 -7.32 23.34
CA LEU A 485 -7.40 -7.20 23.92
C LEU A 485 -7.33 -7.64 25.38
N LEU A 486 -8.32 -7.28 26.22
CA LEU A 486 -8.36 -7.76 27.61
C LEU A 486 -8.63 -9.26 27.73
N TYR A 487 -9.69 -9.77 27.11
CA TYR A 487 -10.09 -11.17 27.28
C TYR A 487 -9.06 -12.13 26.68
N PHE A 488 -8.52 -11.81 25.51
CA PHE A 488 -7.43 -12.59 24.92
C PHE A 488 -6.10 -12.38 25.66
N GLY A 489 -5.86 -11.23 26.31
CA GLY A 489 -4.74 -11.02 27.24
C GLY A 489 -4.78 -11.96 28.44
N CYS A 490 -5.96 -12.15 29.05
CA CYS A 490 -6.17 -13.15 30.10
C CYS A 490 -5.95 -14.58 29.61
N ILE A 491 -6.49 -14.95 28.45
CA ILE A 491 -6.29 -16.28 27.82
C ILE A 491 -4.81 -16.51 27.53
N TYR A 492 -4.10 -15.51 26.99
CA TYR A 492 -2.69 -15.59 26.65
C TYR A 492 -1.82 -15.78 27.90
N SER A 493 -2.10 -15.00 28.94
CA SER A 493 -1.45 -15.12 30.25
C SER A 493 -1.65 -16.53 30.84
N LEU A 494 -2.87 -17.06 30.80
CA LEU A 494 -3.20 -18.40 31.31
C LEU A 494 -2.46 -19.51 30.55
N GLY A 495 -2.35 -19.42 29.23
CA GLY A 495 -1.56 -20.37 28.44
C GLY A 495 -0.07 -20.38 28.82
N CYS A 496 0.49 -19.22 29.16
CA CYS A 496 1.88 -19.12 29.62
C CYS A 496 2.07 -19.68 31.04
N VAL A 497 1.05 -19.58 31.91
CA VAL A 497 1.04 -20.28 33.20
C VAL A 497 1.01 -21.80 33.00
N PHE A 498 0.25 -22.32 32.03
CA PHE A 498 0.28 -23.77 31.72
C PHE A 498 1.64 -24.25 31.19
N LEU A 499 2.36 -23.49 30.36
CA LEU A 499 3.76 -23.82 30.03
C LEU A 499 4.70 -23.74 31.23
N THR A 500 4.51 -22.75 32.11
CA THR A 500 5.28 -22.66 33.36
C THR A 500 5.11 -23.92 34.20
N LEU A 501 3.86 -24.36 34.42
CA LEU A 501 3.54 -25.60 35.12
C LEU A 501 4.09 -26.85 34.40
N ALA A 502 4.07 -26.88 33.06
CA ALA A 502 4.63 -27.98 32.27
C ALA A 502 6.15 -28.16 32.45
N SER A 503 6.85 -27.09 32.85
CA SER A 503 8.30 -27.03 33.06
C SER A 503 8.75 -27.20 34.51
N ILE A 504 7.84 -27.61 35.41
CA ILE A 504 8.16 -28.00 36.78
C ILE A 504 8.23 -29.54 36.85
N ASP A 505 9.29 -30.06 37.44
CA ASP A 505 9.48 -31.50 37.63
C ASP A 505 8.38 -32.13 38.49
N GLY A 506 7.99 -33.37 38.18
CA GLY A 506 6.89 -34.08 38.82
C GLY A 506 5.48 -33.61 38.43
N VAL A 507 5.30 -32.41 37.84
CA VAL A 507 3.97 -31.91 37.42
C VAL A 507 3.48 -32.55 36.11
N THR A 508 4.40 -32.81 35.18
CA THR A 508 4.13 -33.60 33.97
C THR A 508 4.72 -35.01 34.03
N GLY A 509 5.61 -35.27 34.98
CA GLY A 509 6.39 -36.50 35.13
C GLY A 509 7.84 -36.16 35.51
N ASP A 510 8.61 -37.19 35.86
CA ASP A 510 9.97 -37.02 36.40
C ASP A 510 11.07 -37.23 35.34
N GLU A 511 10.84 -38.13 34.36
CA GLU A 511 11.84 -38.53 33.36
C GLU A 511 11.56 -37.96 31.95
N PRO A 512 12.59 -37.50 31.20
CA PRO A 512 12.44 -37.15 29.79
C PRO A 512 11.89 -38.31 28.96
N GLY A 513 10.98 -38.03 28.02
CA GLY A 513 10.24 -39.04 27.27
C GLY A 513 9.04 -39.64 28.03
N GLY A 514 9.09 -39.68 29.36
CA GLY A 514 7.98 -40.09 30.23
C GLY A 514 6.98 -38.97 30.57
N ARG A 515 7.37 -37.70 30.38
CA ARG A 515 6.52 -36.53 30.71
C ARG A 515 5.28 -36.43 29.82
N SER A 516 4.12 -36.28 30.45
CA SER A 516 2.80 -36.26 29.82
C SER A 516 2.49 -34.91 29.14
N PRO A 517 2.05 -34.90 27.86
CA PRO A 517 1.95 -33.68 27.05
C PRO A 517 0.79 -32.74 27.43
N TRP A 518 -0.08 -33.10 28.39
CA TRP A 518 -1.34 -32.42 28.65
C TRP A 518 -1.18 -30.91 28.90
N ALA A 519 -0.19 -30.52 29.72
CA ALA A 519 0.05 -29.13 30.08
C ALA A 519 0.59 -28.31 28.90
N ILE A 520 1.37 -28.95 28.02
CA ILE A 520 1.91 -28.32 26.80
C ILE A 520 0.80 -28.14 25.76
N VAL A 521 -0.04 -29.15 25.55
CA VAL A 521 -1.15 -29.06 24.58
C VAL A 521 -2.16 -27.98 24.98
N LEU A 522 -2.55 -27.93 26.26
CA LEU A 522 -3.42 -26.87 26.78
C LEU A 522 -2.73 -25.50 26.76
N GLY A 523 -1.46 -25.43 27.19
CA GLY A 523 -0.66 -24.21 27.19
C GLY A 523 -0.53 -23.60 25.79
N LEU A 524 -0.06 -24.38 24.81
CA LEU A 524 0.08 -23.94 23.41
C LEU A 524 -1.25 -23.55 22.78
N GLY A 525 -2.34 -24.30 23.03
CA GLY A 525 -3.67 -23.97 22.52
C GLY A 525 -4.15 -22.61 23.02
N LEU A 526 -4.01 -22.34 24.33
CA LEU A 526 -4.35 -21.06 24.94
C LEU A 526 -3.40 -19.93 24.52
N LEU A 527 -2.09 -20.20 24.40
CA LEU A 527 -1.10 -19.22 23.93
C LEU A 527 -1.40 -18.78 22.49
N ALA A 528 -1.63 -19.73 21.57
CA ALA A 528 -1.90 -19.47 20.17
C ALA A 528 -3.21 -18.71 19.98
N LEU A 529 -4.27 -19.12 20.68
CA LEU A 529 -5.56 -18.40 20.70
C LEU A 529 -5.38 -16.97 21.22
N GLY A 530 -4.70 -16.83 22.37
CA GLY A 530 -4.42 -15.57 23.05
C GLY A 530 -3.67 -14.55 22.19
N THR A 531 -2.45 -14.87 21.76
CA THR A 531 -1.66 -13.95 20.92
C THR A 531 -2.35 -13.70 19.57
N GLY A 532 -2.98 -14.72 18.97
CA GLY A 532 -3.69 -14.58 17.71
C GLY A 532 -4.85 -13.57 17.78
N GLY A 533 -5.66 -13.61 18.83
CA GLY A 533 -6.75 -12.63 19.04
C GLY A 533 -6.26 -11.20 19.27
N ILE A 534 -5.08 -11.04 19.86
CA ILE A 534 -4.46 -9.73 20.18
C ILE A 534 -3.84 -9.07 18.94
N LYS A 535 -3.05 -9.81 18.14
CA LYS A 535 -2.25 -9.29 17.01
C LYS A 535 -2.97 -8.30 16.06
N PRO A 536 -4.20 -8.56 15.54
CA PRO A 536 -4.87 -7.60 14.63
C PRO A 536 -5.46 -6.38 15.36
N CYS A 537 -5.63 -6.46 16.68
CA CYS A 537 -6.33 -5.46 17.47
C CYS A 537 -5.39 -4.36 17.98
N VAL A 538 -4.16 -4.67 18.41
CA VAL A 538 -3.27 -3.67 19.05
C VAL A 538 -2.89 -2.53 18.09
N SER A 539 -2.42 -2.86 16.89
CA SER A 539 -1.94 -1.89 15.91
C SER A 539 -3.05 -0.96 15.39
N THR A 540 -4.30 -1.43 15.35
CA THR A 540 -5.45 -0.58 15.01
C THR A 540 -5.98 0.19 16.21
N PHE A 541 -5.96 -0.39 17.42
CA PHE A 541 -6.39 0.26 18.65
C PHE A 541 -5.44 1.37 19.13
N ILE A 542 -4.13 1.25 18.89
CA ILE A 542 -3.16 2.33 19.18
C ILE A 542 -3.34 3.51 18.23
N GLY A 543 -3.63 3.24 16.94
CA GLY A 543 -4.00 4.26 15.97
C GLY A 543 -5.28 5.00 16.34
N ASP A 544 -6.30 4.28 16.83
CA ASP A 544 -7.55 4.86 17.36
C ASP A 544 -7.36 5.83 18.54
N GLN A 545 -6.20 5.87 19.19
CA GLN A 545 -5.92 6.83 20.27
C GLN A 545 -5.47 8.21 19.76
N LEU A 546 -5.17 8.36 18.47
CA LEU A 546 -5.01 9.66 17.83
C LEU A 546 -6.37 10.14 17.32
N GLY A 547 -6.80 11.33 17.78
CA GLY A 547 -7.94 12.03 17.20
C GLY A 547 -7.65 12.46 15.76
N SER A 548 -8.71 12.77 15.00
CA SER A 548 -8.70 13.27 13.61
C SER A 548 -7.61 14.32 13.34
N ASP A 549 -7.43 15.23 14.29
CA ASP A 549 -6.61 16.43 14.18
C ASP A 549 -5.11 16.13 14.33
N LYS A 550 -4.80 14.96 14.89
CA LYS A 550 -3.43 14.46 15.14
C LYS A 550 -2.99 13.37 14.17
N ASN A 551 -3.71 13.14 13.07
CA ASN A 551 -3.36 12.15 12.05
C ASN A 551 -1.94 12.30 11.48
N HIS A 552 -1.36 13.51 11.47
CA HIS A 552 0.03 13.74 11.05
C HIS A 552 1.07 13.09 11.99
N LEU A 553 0.69 12.69 13.22
CA LEU A 553 1.56 11.97 14.16
C LEU A 553 1.50 10.45 13.99
N LEU A 554 0.61 9.93 13.14
CA LEU A 554 0.33 8.49 13.00
C LEU A 554 1.54 7.69 12.49
N GLU A 555 2.31 8.26 11.55
CA GLU A 555 3.54 7.61 11.06
C GLU A 555 4.58 7.47 12.18
N ARG A 556 4.84 8.55 12.92
CA ARG A 556 5.77 8.56 14.07
C ARG A 556 5.31 7.64 15.19
N LEU A 557 3.99 7.47 15.37
CA LEU A 557 3.41 6.49 16.29
C LEU A 557 3.72 5.04 15.86
N PHE A 558 3.55 4.72 14.58
CA PHE A 558 3.90 3.39 14.06
C PHE A 558 5.41 3.13 14.08
N GLN A 559 6.25 4.15 13.85
CA GLN A 559 7.70 4.04 14.06
C GLN A 559 8.03 3.70 15.52
N MET A 560 7.42 4.39 16.51
CA MET A 560 7.60 4.07 17.93
C MET A 560 7.12 2.65 18.27
N PHE A 561 5.97 2.23 17.72
CA PHE A 561 5.44 0.87 17.90
C PHE A 561 6.40 -0.19 17.33
N TYR A 562 6.97 0.03 16.14
CA TYR A 562 7.96 -0.86 15.54
C TYR A 562 9.26 -0.96 16.37
N TRP A 563 9.71 0.14 16.97
CA TRP A 563 10.83 0.11 17.92
C TRP A 563 10.49 -0.73 19.18
N CYS A 564 9.29 -0.58 19.75
CA CYS A 564 8.84 -1.41 20.88
C CYS A 564 8.84 -2.92 20.55
N VAL A 565 8.38 -3.30 19.35
CA VAL A 565 8.35 -4.68 18.87
C VAL A 565 9.76 -5.31 18.84
N ASN A 566 10.71 -4.62 18.19
CA ASN A 566 12.07 -5.13 18.06
C ASN A 566 12.82 -5.14 19.40
N LEU A 567 12.59 -4.14 20.26
CA LEU A 567 13.20 -4.07 21.60
C LEU A 567 12.79 -5.26 22.48
N GLY A 568 11.51 -5.64 22.46
CA GLY A 568 11.01 -6.83 23.16
C GLY A 568 11.62 -8.13 22.62
N SER A 569 11.72 -8.25 21.29
CA SER A 569 12.33 -9.41 20.63
C SER A 569 13.82 -9.56 20.97
N LEU A 570 14.59 -8.46 20.90
CA LEU A 570 16.03 -8.47 21.17
C LEU A 570 16.34 -8.84 22.63
N PHE A 571 15.63 -8.28 23.61
CA PHE A 571 15.88 -8.62 25.01
C PHE A 571 15.45 -10.05 25.36
N SER A 572 14.33 -10.54 24.84
CA SER A 572 13.87 -11.90 25.13
C SER A 572 14.79 -12.98 24.54
N THR A 573 15.21 -12.82 23.28
CA THR A 573 16.15 -13.74 22.60
C THR A 573 17.57 -13.74 23.17
N ILE A 574 17.90 -12.81 24.08
CA ILE A 574 19.16 -12.81 24.84
C ILE A 574 18.95 -13.32 26.27
N LEU A 575 17.92 -12.83 26.98
CA LEU A 575 17.73 -13.06 28.40
C LEU A 575 17.05 -14.39 28.73
N SER A 576 16.02 -14.82 27.98
CA SER A 576 15.36 -16.10 28.27
C SER A 576 16.29 -17.33 28.12
N PRO A 577 17.19 -17.38 27.11
CA PRO A 577 18.29 -18.35 27.08
C PRO A 577 19.17 -18.37 28.34
N ILE A 578 19.59 -17.19 28.82
CA ILE A 578 20.41 -17.06 30.03
C ILE A 578 19.64 -17.56 31.26
N ILE A 579 18.34 -17.25 31.37
CA ILE A 579 17.51 -17.64 32.51
C ILE A 579 17.32 -19.17 32.57
N HIS A 580 17.08 -19.87 31.46
CA HIS A 580 16.95 -21.34 31.54
C HIS A 580 18.29 -22.03 31.81
N ARG A 581 19.37 -21.56 31.17
CA ARG A 581 20.72 -22.15 31.31
C ARG A 581 21.30 -22.01 32.71
N TYR A 582 21.13 -20.86 33.36
CA TYR A 582 21.73 -20.56 34.66
C TYR A 582 20.78 -20.68 35.85
N ILE A 583 19.46 -20.81 35.63
CA ILE A 583 18.47 -20.90 36.71
C ILE A 583 17.56 -22.13 36.53
N SER A 584 16.69 -22.15 35.51
CA SER A 584 15.85 -23.30 35.09
C SER A 584 14.75 -22.89 34.12
N TYR A 585 14.20 -23.88 33.39
CA TYR A 585 13.05 -23.68 32.48
C TYR A 585 11.83 -23.05 33.16
N TRP A 586 11.46 -23.45 34.38
CA TRP A 586 10.27 -22.87 35.03
C TRP A 586 10.40 -21.37 35.31
N VAL A 587 11.60 -20.87 35.65
CA VAL A 587 11.84 -19.42 35.79
C VAL A 587 11.82 -18.73 34.42
N ALA A 588 12.33 -19.40 33.38
CA ALA A 588 12.34 -18.90 32.00
C ALA A 588 10.93 -18.81 31.37
N PHE A 589 9.98 -19.65 31.76
CA PHE A 589 8.57 -19.57 31.38
C PHE A 589 7.70 -18.74 32.35
N LEU A 590 8.05 -18.66 33.64
CA LEU A 590 7.38 -17.76 34.59
C LEU A 590 7.61 -16.29 34.24
N THR A 591 8.81 -15.93 33.77
CA THR A 591 9.16 -14.56 33.36
C THR A 591 8.19 -14.00 32.31
N PRO A 592 7.95 -14.66 31.15
CA PRO A 592 6.96 -14.20 30.18
C PRO A 592 5.51 -14.30 30.68
N ALA A 593 5.17 -15.27 31.56
CA ALA A 593 3.84 -15.34 32.17
C ALA A 593 3.54 -14.11 33.05
N PHE A 594 4.49 -13.72 33.91
CA PHE A 594 4.41 -12.51 34.73
C PHE A 594 4.31 -11.24 33.87
N LEU A 595 5.07 -11.16 32.77
CA LEU A 595 5.01 -10.04 31.84
C LEU A 595 3.70 -9.96 31.04
N LEU A 596 3.06 -11.08 30.71
CA LEU A 596 1.72 -11.08 30.08
C LEU A 596 0.61 -10.66 31.05
N VAL A 597 0.66 -11.13 32.31
CA VAL A 597 -0.25 -10.64 33.37
C VAL A 597 -0.04 -9.14 33.57
N SER A 598 1.21 -8.70 33.69
CA SER A 598 1.57 -7.28 33.82
C SER A 598 1.10 -6.45 32.62
N SER A 599 1.27 -6.95 31.40
CA SER A 599 0.79 -6.32 30.17
C SER A 599 -0.73 -6.12 30.19
N THR A 600 -1.47 -7.17 30.57
CA THR A 600 -2.94 -7.14 30.66
C THR A 600 -3.42 -6.17 31.76
N VAL A 601 -2.72 -6.11 32.90
CA VAL A 601 -3.00 -5.16 33.99
C VAL A 601 -2.66 -3.73 33.60
N ILE A 602 -1.55 -3.49 32.88
CA ILE A 602 -1.17 -2.17 32.35
C ILE A 602 -2.23 -1.69 31.35
N LEU A 603 -2.66 -2.57 30.44
CA LEU A 603 -3.73 -2.25 29.50
C LEU A 603 -5.02 -1.90 30.26
N TRP A 604 -5.43 -2.71 31.25
CA TRP A 604 -6.60 -2.44 32.09
C TRP A 604 -6.48 -1.15 32.92
N ALA A 605 -5.29 -0.79 33.41
CA ALA A 605 -5.09 0.47 34.16
C ALA A 605 -5.39 1.71 33.29
N GLY A 606 -5.15 1.63 31.98
CA GLY A 606 -5.51 2.68 31.02
C GLY A 606 -7.01 2.78 30.68
N ASN A 607 -7.88 1.89 31.18
CA ASN A 607 -9.30 1.75 30.80
C ASN A 607 -10.06 3.08 30.70
N LYS A 608 -9.85 4.01 31.64
CA LYS A 608 -10.55 5.31 31.69
C LYS A 608 -9.99 6.37 30.72
N ARG A 609 -8.91 6.08 29.99
CA ARG A 609 -8.22 7.02 29.10
C ARG A 609 -8.27 6.64 27.62
N TYR A 610 -8.78 5.46 27.27
CA TYR A 610 -8.84 5.01 25.88
C TYR A 610 -10.06 5.56 25.15
N ILE A 611 -9.84 5.99 23.92
CA ILE A 611 -10.89 6.10 22.90
C ILE A 611 -11.31 4.67 22.53
N LYS A 612 -12.60 4.37 22.65
CA LYS A 612 -13.21 3.06 22.36
C LYS A 612 -14.31 3.25 21.33
N ARG A 613 -14.03 2.91 20.08
CA ARG A 613 -15.07 2.87 19.03
C ARG A 613 -16.06 1.73 19.33
N PRO A 614 -17.35 1.87 18.99
CA PRO A 614 -18.32 0.78 19.09
C PRO A 614 -17.97 -0.35 18.11
N PRO A 615 -18.55 -1.56 18.29
CA PRO A 615 -18.53 -2.62 17.27
C PRO A 615 -19.10 -2.12 15.93
N THR A 616 -18.63 -2.68 14.83
CA THR A 616 -19.09 -2.41 13.46
C THR A 616 -19.37 -3.72 12.75
N ASP A 617 -20.23 -3.68 11.74
CA ASP A 617 -20.69 -4.87 11.03
C ASP A 617 -19.51 -5.63 10.37
N SER A 618 -19.44 -6.95 10.52
CA SER A 618 -18.24 -7.68 10.07
C SER A 618 -18.19 -7.81 8.56
N LEU A 619 -17.31 -7.04 7.94
CA LEU A 619 -16.94 -7.15 6.53
C LEU A 619 -16.43 -8.55 6.16
N LEU A 620 -15.91 -9.33 7.11
CA LEU A 620 -15.51 -10.74 6.89
C LEU A 620 -16.74 -11.65 6.71
N VAL A 621 -17.81 -11.44 7.48
CA VAL A 621 -19.09 -12.15 7.27
C VAL A 621 -19.73 -11.72 5.95
N LYS A 622 -19.70 -10.42 5.62
CA LYS A 622 -20.18 -9.89 4.34
C LYS A 622 -19.38 -10.47 3.14
N LEU A 623 -18.07 -10.66 3.28
CA LEU A 623 -17.21 -11.33 2.29
C LEU A 623 -17.65 -12.79 2.07
N VAL A 624 -17.83 -13.57 3.13
CA VAL A 624 -18.25 -14.98 3.04
C VAL A 624 -19.64 -15.08 2.39
N GLY A 625 -20.56 -14.19 2.75
CA GLY A 625 -21.89 -14.08 2.12
C GLY A 625 -21.82 -13.76 0.62
N VAL A 626 -21.04 -12.74 0.24
CA VAL A 626 -20.80 -12.37 -1.18
C VAL A 626 -20.20 -13.54 -1.97
N VAL A 627 -19.19 -14.23 -1.43
CA VAL A 627 -18.57 -15.40 -2.08
C VAL A 627 -19.56 -16.56 -2.21
N TYR A 628 -20.35 -16.84 -1.17
CA TYR A 628 -21.37 -17.87 -1.18
C TYR A 628 -22.45 -17.60 -2.23
N THR A 629 -23.05 -16.40 -2.25
CA THR A 629 -24.06 -16.03 -3.25
C THR A 629 -23.48 -16.02 -4.67
N ALA A 630 -22.26 -15.50 -4.86
CA ALA A 630 -21.59 -15.55 -6.16
C ALA A 630 -21.44 -16.98 -6.69
N ILE A 631 -21.07 -17.94 -5.82
CA ILE A 631 -20.97 -19.36 -6.18
C ILE A 631 -22.36 -19.98 -6.41
N ARG A 632 -23.33 -19.70 -5.53
CA ARG A 632 -24.73 -20.18 -5.60
C ARG A 632 -25.38 -19.82 -6.93
N GLU A 633 -25.40 -18.54 -7.27
CA GLU A 633 -26.01 -18.06 -8.51
C GLU A 633 -25.20 -18.46 -9.76
N LYS A 634 -23.86 -18.48 -9.69
CA LYS A 634 -23.01 -19.01 -10.79
C LYS A 634 -23.29 -20.48 -11.11
N ILE A 635 -23.58 -21.30 -10.10
CA ILE A 635 -23.97 -22.72 -10.29
C ILE A 635 -25.40 -22.80 -10.85
N ARG A 636 -26.35 -22.08 -10.25
CA ARG A 636 -27.76 -22.04 -10.68
C ARG A 636 -27.92 -21.61 -12.13
N LEU A 637 -27.22 -20.56 -12.53
CA LEU A 637 -27.33 -19.92 -13.85
C LEU A 637 -26.43 -20.57 -14.91
N ARG A 638 -25.60 -21.57 -14.54
CA ARG A 638 -24.61 -22.24 -15.41
C ARG A 638 -25.20 -22.81 -16.72
N LYS A 639 -26.49 -23.17 -16.72
CA LYS A 639 -27.22 -23.70 -17.89
C LYS A 639 -28.20 -22.71 -18.53
N SER A 640 -28.39 -21.51 -17.95
CA SER A 640 -29.52 -20.62 -18.28
C SER A 640 -29.11 -19.21 -18.75
N ILE A 641 -27.83 -18.86 -18.71
CA ILE A 641 -27.31 -17.57 -19.16
C ILE A 641 -26.76 -17.67 -20.59
N ASN A 642 -27.20 -16.76 -21.47
CA ASN A 642 -26.63 -16.57 -22.81
C ASN A 642 -25.13 -16.24 -22.74
N PRO A 643 -24.32 -16.60 -23.76
CA PRO A 643 -22.89 -16.30 -23.77
C PRO A 643 -22.57 -14.82 -23.48
N ASP A 644 -23.35 -13.92 -24.08
CA ASP A 644 -23.10 -12.48 -24.13
C ASP A 644 -23.54 -11.74 -22.86
N SER A 645 -24.38 -12.35 -22.03
CA SER A 645 -24.84 -11.80 -20.75
C SER A 645 -24.08 -12.37 -19.54
N LYS A 646 -22.92 -13.01 -19.76
CA LYS A 646 -22.04 -13.49 -18.69
C LYS A 646 -21.28 -12.31 -18.08
N PRO A 647 -21.32 -12.11 -16.74
CA PRO A 647 -20.56 -11.05 -16.12
C PRO A 647 -19.05 -11.28 -16.25
N GLN A 648 -18.29 -10.18 -16.37
CA GLN A 648 -16.84 -10.22 -16.60
C GLN A 648 -16.05 -10.87 -15.46
N HIS A 649 -16.52 -10.78 -14.21
CA HIS A 649 -15.90 -11.44 -13.07
C HIS A 649 -16.88 -12.34 -12.32
N TRP A 650 -16.41 -13.48 -11.82
CA TRP A 650 -17.25 -14.47 -11.16
C TRP A 650 -17.91 -13.97 -9.86
N LEU A 651 -17.41 -12.89 -9.27
CA LEU A 651 -17.97 -12.28 -8.06
C LEU A 651 -19.18 -11.38 -8.36
N ASP A 652 -19.37 -10.90 -9.60
CA ASP A 652 -20.53 -10.07 -9.98
C ASP A 652 -21.87 -10.81 -9.82
N TYR A 653 -21.87 -12.15 -9.81
CA TYR A 653 -23.05 -12.96 -9.49
C TYR A 653 -23.63 -12.64 -8.09
N ALA A 654 -22.86 -12.04 -7.17
CA ALA A 654 -23.35 -11.56 -5.88
C ALA A 654 -24.17 -10.24 -5.97
N LYS A 655 -24.09 -9.48 -7.06
CA LYS A 655 -24.77 -8.17 -7.22
C LYS A 655 -26.30 -8.26 -7.33
N VAL A 656 -26.84 -9.47 -7.28
CA VAL A 656 -28.28 -9.75 -7.14
C VAL A 656 -28.75 -9.55 -5.69
N GLU A 657 -27.86 -9.71 -4.72
CA GLU A 657 -28.17 -9.74 -3.27
C GLU A 657 -27.34 -8.72 -2.46
N TYR A 658 -26.20 -8.26 -2.99
CA TYR A 658 -25.27 -7.32 -2.35
C TYR A 658 -25.00 -6.08 -3.23
N ASP A 659 -24.68 -4.96 -2.60
CA ASP A 659 -24.32 -3.71 -3.29
C ASP A 659 -23.13 -3.87 -4.25
N SER A 660 -23.17 -3.14 -5.37
CA SER A 660 -22.12 -3.21 -6.39
C SER A 660 -20.78 -2.72 -5.87
N ALA A 661 -20.72 -1.60 -5.12
CA ALA A 661 -19.46 -1.05 -4.65
C ALA A 661 -18.83 -1.93 -3.56
N LEU A 662 -19.64 -2.59 -2.72
CA LEU A 662 -19.18 -3.64 -1.81
C LEU A 662 -18.56 -4.83 -2.59
N VAL A 663 -19.26 -5.35 -3.61
CA VAL A 663 -18.76 -6.46 -4.44
C VAL A 663 -17.49 -6.08 -5.23
N ASP A 664 -17.43 -4.88 -5.81
CA ASP A 664 -16.27 -4.39 -6.56
C ASP A 664 -15.07 -4.08 -5.65
N SER A 665 -15.31 -3.67 -4.41
CA SER A 665 -14.29 -3.60 -3.36
C SER A 665 -13.75 -4.99 -3.02
N PHE A 666 -14.60 -6.01 -2.87
CA PHE A 666 -14.14 -7.39 -2.66
C PHE A 666 -13.34 -7.94 -3.85
N LYS A 667 -13.70 -7.63 -5.11
CA LYS A 667 -12.86 -7.97 -6.27
C LYS A 667 -11.45 -7.38 -6.15
N THR A 668 -11.36 -6.14 -5.68
CA THR A 668 -10.08 -5.44 -5.47
C THR A 668 -9.26 -6.12 -4.39
N ALA A 669 -9.87 -6.47 -3.26
CA ALA A 669 -9.24 -7.27 -2.21
C ALA A 669 -8.74 -8.63 -2.75
N PHE A 670 -9.53 -9.33 -3.57
CA PHE A 670 -9.11 -10.59 -4.20
C PHE A 670 -7.88 -10.45 -5.11
N LYS A 671 -7.71 -9.33 -5.84
CA LYS A 671 -6.48 -9.08 -6.63
C LYS A 671 -5.23 -9.04 -5.74
N VAL A 672 -5.33 -8.40 -4.57
CA VAL A 672 -4.23 -8.29 -3.59
C VAL A 672 -3.94 -9.67 -2.99
N LEU A 673 -4.97 -10.42 -2.59
CA LEU A 673 -4.82 -11.78 -2.05
C LEU A 673 -4.21 -12.77 -3.06
N VAL A 674 -4.37 -12.57 -4.37
CA VAL A 674 -3.68 -13.38 -5.40
C VAL A 674 -2.16 -13.14 -5.41
N VAL A 675 -1.70 -11.92 -5.09
CA VAL A 675 -0.26 -11.62 -4.92
C VAL A 675 0.32 -12.33 -3.69
N PHE A 676 -0.50 -12.64 -2.69
CA PHE A 676 -0.06 -13.32 -1.48
C PHE A 676 0.22 -14.82 -1.67
N ILE A 677 -0.26 -15.45 -2.76
CA ILE A 677 -0.18 -16.92 -2.95
C ILE A 677 1.25 -17.50 -2.81
N PRO A 678 2.33 -16.85 -3.29
CA PRO A 678 3.70 -17.34 -3.08
C PRO A 678 4.35 -16.99 -1.72
N LEU A 679 3.76 -16.06 -0.95
CA LEU A 679 4.35 -15.56 0.29
C LEU A 679 4.42 -16.55 1.47
N PRO A 680 3.53 -17.56 1.61
CA PRO A 680 3.71 -18.64 2.58
C PRO A 680 5.10 -19.30 2.52
N LEU A 681 5.70 -19.38 1.33
CA LEU A 681 7.02 -19.99 1.19
C LEU A 681 8.16 -19.12 1.71
N PHE A 682 8.04 -17.79 1.63
CA PHE A 682 8.95 -16.90 2.35
C PHE A 682 8.90 -17.17 3.86
N TRP A 683 7.69 -17.23 4.42
CA TRP A 683 7.52 -17.47 5.86
C TRP A 683 7.95 -18.88 6.29
N SER A 684 7.74 -19.91 5.45
CA SER A 684 8.21 -21.26 5.75
C SER A 684 9.73 -21.37 5.84
N LEU A 685 10.48 -20.57 5.05
CA LEU A 685 11.93 -20.49 5.16
C LEU A 685 12.36 -19.56 6.31
N TYR A 686 11.69 -18.42 6.50
CA TYR A 686 12.02 -17.45 7.54
C TYR A 686 11.85 -18.00 8.96
N ASP A 687 10.73 -18.68 9.26
CA ASP A 687 10.44 -19.16 10.62
C ASP A 687 11.35 -20.34 11.07
N GLN A 688 12.04 -21.01 10.14
CA GLN A 688 13.03 -22.05 10.44
C GLN A 688 14.29 -21.52 11.14
N SER A 689 14.49 -20.20 11.15
CA SER A 689 15.50 -19.54 12.01
C SER A 689 15.36 -19.90 13.48
N SER A 690 14.13 -20.21 13.94
CA SER A 690 13.83 -20.66 15.31
C SER A 690 13.65 -22.19 15.48
N SER A 691 13.98 -22.98 14.46
CA SER A 691 13.94 -24.45 14.52
C SER A 691 15.17 -25.07 13.87
N ARG A 692 15.15 -25.33 12.56
CA ARG A 692 16.25 -26.01 11.86
C ARG A 692 17.61 -25.30 11.99
N TRP A 693 17.65 -23.97 11.98
CA TRP A 693 18.92 -23.24 12.19
C TRP A 693 19.40 -23.25 13.64
N LEU A 694 18.48 -23.34 14.60
CA LEU A 694 18.77 -23.53 16.02
C LEU A 694 19.36 -24.93 16.28
N LEU A 695 18.81 -25.97 15.63
CA LEU A 695 19.36 -27.32 15.65
C LEU A 695 20.76 -27.37 15.01
N GLN A 696 20.93 -26.76 13.83
CA GLN A 696 22.25 -26.60 13.19
C GLN A 696 23.25 -25.88 14.13
N ALA A 697 22.82 -24.87 14.89
CA ALA A 697 23.68 -24.17 15.85
C ALA A 697 24.07 -25.04 17.07
N ARG A 698 23.33 -26.11 17.35
CA ARG A 698 23.59 -27.09 18.44
C ARG A 698 24.75 -28.03 18.12
N GLU A 699 25.03 -28.27 16.83
CA GLU A 699 26.14 -29.10 16.34
C GLU A 699 27.48 -28.33 16.24
N MET A 700 27.41 -27.00 16.41
CA MET A 700 28.49 -26.05 16.21
C MET A 700 29.19 -25.68 17.52
N LYS A 701 30.43 -25.20 17.40
CA LYS A 701 31.24 -24.72 18.52
C LYS A 701 30.65 -23.45 19.13
N LEU A 702 30.02 -23.61 20.28
CA LEU A 702 29.40 -22.58 21.12
C LEU A 702 30.40 -21.75 21.97
N ILE A 703 31.66 -22.17 22.07
CA ILE A 703 32.67 -21.52 22.92
C ILE A 703 33.50 -20.50 22.13
N PHE A 704 33.42 -19.23 22.55
CA PHE A 704 34.20 -18.11 22.02
C PHE A 704 35.15 -17.53 23.08
N GLY A 705 36.41 -17.98 23.05
CA GLY A 705 37.47 -17.50 23.96
C GLY A 705 37.19 -17.87 25.42
N LYS A 706 36.55 -16.96 26.16
CA LYS A 706 36.12 -17.16 27.56
C LYS A 706 34.60 -17.18 27.76
N PHE A 707 33.82 -17.02 26.69
CA PHE A 707 32.36 -16.95 26.75
C PHE A 707 31.74 -18.17 26.05
N GLU A 708 30.77 -18.80 26.70
CA GLU A 708 29.91 -19.83 26.11
C GLU A 708 28.58 -19.17 25.72
N ILE A 709 28.20 -19.28 24.44
CA ILE A 709 26.96 -18.73 23.90
C ILE A 709 26.00 -19.90 23.70
N GLN A 710 24.76 -19.83 24.19
CA GLN A 710 23.80 -20.92 23.99
C GLN A 710 23.27 -20.91 22.55
N SER A 711 22.96 -22.09 21.99
CA SER A 711 22.54 -22.23 20.58
C SER A 711 21.27 -21.44 20.25
N ASP A 712 20.35 -21.29 21.21
CA ASP A 712 19.13 -20.49 21.10
C ASP A 712 19.37 -18.97 21.07
N GLN A 713 20.47 -18.47 21.65
CA GLN A 713 20.86 -17.06 21.59
C GLN A 713 21.19 -16.59 20.16
N ILE A 714 21.49 -17.50 19.22
CA ILE A 714 21.78 -17.13 17.83
C ILE A 714 20.58 -16.44 17.15
N GLN A 715 19.36 -16.71 17.62
CA GLN A 715 18.12 -16.05 17.16
C GLN A 715 18.12 -14.54 17.40
N SER A 716 18.89 -14.03 18.38
CA SER A 716 19.04 -12.60 18.64
C SER A 716 19.72 -11.82 17.50
N LEU A 717 20.42 -12.53 16.59
CA LEU A 717 21.02 -11.91 15.40
C LEU A 717 19.98 -11.28 14.48
N ASN A 718 18.80 -11.88 14.27
CA ASN A 718 17.84 -11.34 13.31
C ASN A 718 17.29 -9.95 13.71
N PRO A 719 16.70 -9.73 14.91
CA PRO A 719 16.24 -8.40 15.29
C PRO A 719 17.39 -7.39 15.36
N LEU A 720 18.58 -7.80 15.83
CA LEU A 720 19.76 -6.93 15.84
C LEU A 720 20.15 -6.48 14.43
N ILE A 721 20.26 -7.40 13.48
CA ILE A 721 20.61 -7.08 12.09
C ILE A 721 19.53 -6.21 11.46
N VAL A 722 18.23 -6.55 11.59
CA VAL A 722 17.11 -5.78 11.01
C VAL A 722 17.10 -4.33 11.53
N MET A 723 17.31 -4.11 12.83
CA MET A 723 17.37 -2.77 13.43
C MET A 723 18.49 -1.90 12.85
N PHE A 724 19.68 -2.46 12.59
CA PHE A 724 20.76 -1.74 11.90
C PHE A 724 20.54 -1.64 10.38
N LEU A 725 19.91 -2.64 9.77
CA LEU A 725 19.82 -2.78 8.32
C LEU A 725 18.79 -1.83 7.70
N ILE A 726 17.68 -1.53 8.36
CA ILE A 726 16.65 -0.61 7.84
C ILE A 726 17.22 0.77 7.45
N PRO A 727 17.93 1.51 8.32
CA PRO A 727 18.54 2.79 7.94
C PRO A 727 19.66 2.62 6.89
N LEU A 728 20.40 1.50 6.90
CA LEU A 728 21.41 1.20 5.88
C LEU A 728 20.79 0.97 4.49
N VAL A 729 19.65 0.27 4.40
CA VAL A 729 18.95 0.02 3.13
C VAL A 729 18.35 1.31 2.58
N GLU A 730 17.76 2.17 3.42
CA GLU A 730 17.31 3.50 2.96
C GLU A 730 18.50 4.32 2.43
N TYR A 731 19.62 4.39 3.15
CA TYR A 731 20.75 5.23 2.80
C TYR A 731 21.60 4.71 1.62
N PHE A 732 21.87 3.39 1.57
CA PHE A 732 22.79 2.78 0.58
C PHE A 732 22.08 2.09 -0.60
N VAL A 733 20.78 1.74 -0.48
CA VAL A 733 20.02 1.13 -1.58
C VAL A 733 18.99 2.11 -2.14
N TYR A 734 18.06 2.59 -1.30
CA TYR A 734 16.92 3.38 -1.81
C TYR A 734 17.30 4.80 -2.22
N ARG A 735 18.17 5.51 -1.49
CA ARG A 735 18.67 6.83 -1.91
C ARG A 735 19.49 6.78 -3.22
N PRO A 736 20.48 5.88 -3.41
CA PRO A 736 21.26 5.85 -4.65
C PRO A 736 20.46 5.41 -5.89
N LEU A 737 19.45 4.55 -5.73
CA LEU A 737 18.50 4.22 -6.81
C LEU A 737 17.64 5.43 -7.18
N ARG A 738 17.11 6.14 -6.18
CA ARG A 738 16.32 7.38 -6.37
C ARG A 738 17.13 8.48 -7.06
N ASN A 739 18.39 8.67 -6.65
CA ASN A 739 19.35 9.59 -7.28
C ASN A 739 19.72 9.21 -8.73
N ARG A 740 19.41 7.98 -9.16
CA ARG A 740 19.55 7.49 -10.55
C ARG A 740 18.20 7.43 -11.30
N ASN A 741 17.13 7.97 -10.71
CA ASN A 741 15.75 7.90 -11.21
C ASN A 741 15.22 6.45 -11.42
N ILE A 742 15.72 5.49 -10.64
CA ILE A 742 15.26 4.10 -10.67
C ILE A 742 14.19 3.91 -9.57
N ASP A 743 12.93 3.86 -9.99
CA ASP A 743 11.80 3.53 -9.13
C ASP A 743 11.79 2.03 -8.78
N PHE A 744 12.24 1.69 -7.56
CA PHE A 744 12.27 0.32 -7.07
C PHE A 744 10.92 -0.08 -6.45
N LYS A 745 9.99 -0.44 -7.34
CA LYS A 745 8.58 -0.75 -7.01
C LYS A 745 8.44 -1.86 -5.95
N PRO A 746 7.41 -1.82 -5.07
CA PRO A 746 7.23 -2.80 -3.99
C PRO A 746 7.30 -4.28 -4.43
N LEU A 747 6.60 -4.65 -5.49
CA LEU A 747 6.63 -6.03 -6.01
C LEU A 747 8.02 -6.44 -6.55
N ALA A 748 8.83 -5.48 -7.01
CA ALA A 748 10.21 -5.76 -7.42
C ALA A 748 11.13 -5.95 -6.19
N LYS A 749 10.96 -5.16 -5.12
CA LYS A 749 11.65 -5.36 -3.83
C LYS A 749 11.36 -6.76 -3.29
N MET A 750 10.08 -7.14 -3.20
CA MET A 750 9.64 -8.45 -2.74
C MET A 750 10.24 -9.59 -3.58
N THR A 751 10.26 -9.44 -4.92
CA THR A 751 10.89 -10.41 -5.83
C THR A 751 12.37 -10.63 -5.50
N VAL A 752 13.14 -9.56 -5.29
CA VAL A 752 14.57 -9.66 -4.94
C VAL A 752 14.74 -10.34 -3.58
N GLY A 753 13.92 -9.98 -2.59
CA GLY A 753 13.91 -10.66 -1.30
C GLY A 753 13.67 -12.16 -1.43
N MET A 754 12.75 -12.60 -2.30
CA MET A 754 12.45 -14.03 -2.48
C MET A 754 13.65 -14.84 -3.01
N PHE A 755 14.46 -14.27 -3.90
CA PHE A 755 15.72 -14.91 -4.34
C PHE A 755 16.80 -14.88 -3.26
N LEU A 756 16.87 -13.83 -2.43
CA LEU A 756 17.76 -13.79 -1.28
C LEU A 756 17.38 -14.83 -0.21
N THR A 757 16.09 -15.08 0.02
CA THR A 757 15.62 -16.19 0.88
C THR A 757 16.13 -17.54 0.38
N ALA A 758 16.02 -17.81 -0.93
CA ALA A 758 16.56 -19.04 -1.52
C ALA A 758 18.09 -19.12 -1.40
N LEU A 759 18.81 -18.02 -1.63
CA LEU A 759 20.26 -17.93 -1.45
C LEU A 759 20.69 -18.18 0.00
N SER A 760 19.95 -17.65 0.99
CA SER A 760 20.21 -17.88 2.41
C SER A 760 20.11 -19.37 2.76
N PHE A 761 19.16 -20.10 2.17
CA PHE A 761 19.05 -21.55 2.34
C PHE A 761 20.12 -22.34 1.57
N VAL A 762 20.63 -21.83 0.45
CA VAL A 762 21.84 -22.39 -0.19
C VAL A 762 23.08 -22.20 0.70
N VAL A 763 23.20 -21.10 1.43
CA VAL A 763 24.28 -20.91 2.43
C VAL A 763 24.11 -21.88 3.60
N SER A 764 22.89 -22.04 4.14
CA SER A 764 22.60 -22.98 5.24
C SER A 764 22.81 -24.45 4.84
N LEU A 765 22.47 -24.83 3.60
CA LEU A 765 22.81 -26.10 2.96
C LEU A 765 24.34 -26.33 2.90
N LEU A 766 25.10 -25.35 2.42
CA LEU A 766 26.56 -25.46 2.30
C LEU A 766 27.24 -25.50 3.68
N LEU A 767 26.67 -24.84 4.68
CA LEU A 767 27.13 -24.91 6.07
C LEU A 767 26.85 -26.28 6.68
N GLN A 768 25.66 -26.85 6.47
CA GLN A 768 25.35 -28.21 6.92
C GLN A 768 26.33 -29.23 6.32
N LEU A 769 26.53 -29.19 5.00
CA LEU A 769 27.51 -30.04 4.30
C LEU A 769 28.97 -29.82 4.73
N TRP A 770 29.28 -28.76 5.48
CA TRP A 770 30.57 -28.58 6.14
C TRP A 770 30.57 -29.15 7.56
N ILE A 771 29.49 -28.97 8.34
CA ILE A 771 29.28 -29.61 9.66
C ILE A 771 29.33 -31.13 9.53
N ASP A 772 28.52 -31.72 8.64
CA ASP A 772 28.39 -33.17 8.38
C ASP A 772 29.73 -33.85 8.01
N ARG A 773 30.74 -33.07 7.59
CA ARG A 773 32.06 -33.53 7.14
C ARG A 773 33.20 -33.18 8.09
N SER A 774 32.92 -32.45 9.16
CA SER A 774 33.91 -32.01 10.15
C SER A 774 33.77 -32.80 11.44
N GLU A 775 34.76 -32.68 12.33
CA GLU A 775 34.62 -33.24 13.68
C GLU A 775 33.48 -32.51 14.44
N PRO A 776 32.63 -33.21 15.22
CA PRO A 776 31.54 -32.58 15.96
C PRO A 776 32.01 -31.41 16.84
N ASN A 777 31.25 -30.31 16.88
CA ASN A 777 31.59 -29.10 17.64
C ASN A 777 32.94 -28.43 17.27
N SER A 778 33.43 -28.63 16.04
CA SER A 778 34.65 -27.95 15.55
C SER A 778 34.40 -26.55 14.96
N ILE A 779 33.33 -26.38 14.17
CA ILE A 779 33.03 -25.15 13.42
C ILE A 779 32.41 -24.06 14.33
N PRO A 780 32.96 -22.83 14.41
CA PRO A 780 32.39 -21.75 15.22
C PRO A 780 30.97 -21.33 14.81
N VAL A 781 30.05 -21.20 15.77
CA VAL A 781 28.63 -20.84 15.53
C VAL A 781 28.45 -19.54 14.72
N PHE A 782 29.38 -18.58 14.81
CA PHE A 782 29.38 -17.34 14.02
C PHE A 782 29.44 -17.55 12.50
N VAL A 783 29.78 -18.75 12.01
CA VAL A 783 29.68 -19.10 10.58
C VAL A 783 28.21 -19.06 10.09
N GLN A 784 27.21 -19.05 10.98
CA GLN A 784 25.81 -18.74 10.61
C GLN A 784 25.53 -17.25 10.34
N ILE A 785 26.42 -16.29 10.65
CA ILE A 785 26.14 -14.85 10.43
C ILE A 785 25.75 -14.54 8.96
N PRO A 786 26.37 -15.11 7.91
CA PRO A 786 25.99 -14.84 6.53
C PRO A 786 24.56 -15.25 6.18
N GLN A 787 24.05 -16.40 6.65
CA GLN A 787 22.67 -16.81 6.36
C GLN A 787 21.66 -15.92 7.09
N TYR A 788 21.94 -15.56 8.36
CA TYR A 788 21.16 -14.57 9.13
C TYR A 788 21.17 -13.18 8.48
N LEU A 789 22.30 -12.73 7.95
CA LEU A 789 22.40 -11.45 7.24
C LEU A 789 21.58 -11.44 5.94
N ILE A 790 21.66 -12.52 5.14
CA ILE A 790 20.93 -12.61 3.86
C ILE A 790 19.42 -12.71 4.10
N ILE A 791 18.96 -13.48 5.11
CA ILE A 791 17.52 -13.56 5.41
C ILE A 791 16.97 -12.25 5.98
N ALA A 792 17.74 -11.51 6.79
CA ALA A 792 17.33 -10.18 7.26
C ALA A 792 17.21 -9.16 6.11
N ILE A 793 18.09 -9.22 5.10
CA ILE A 793 17.94 -8.43 3.86
C ILE A 793 16.69 -8.84 3.09
N ALA A 794 16.39 -10.15 3.01
CA ALA A 794 15.15 -10.62 2.40
C ALA A 794 13.89 -10.15 3.17
N GLU A 795 13.92 -10.17 4.51
CA GLU A 795 12.84 -9.69 5.37
C GLU A 795 12.57 -8.19 5.15
N VAL A 796 13.60 -7.34 5.16
CA VAL A 796 13.46 -5.89 4.91
C VAL A 796 12.92 -5.61 3.50
N LEU A 797 13.20 -6.46 2.50
CA LEU A 797 12.72 -6.34 1.13
C LEU A 797 11.33 -6.95 0.88
N ILE A 798 10.84 -7.86 1.72
CA ILE A 798 9.50 -8.49 1.61
C ILE A 798 8.50 -7.89 2.59
N SER A 799 8.86 -7.81 3.88
CA SER A 799 7.94 -7.50 4.96
C SER A 799 7.45 -6.05 4.89
N ILE A 800 8.37 -5.08 4.80
CA ILE A 800 8.02 -3.65 4.74
C ILE A 800 7.28 -3.31 3.42
N PRO A 801 7.80 -3.65 2.22
CA PRO A 801 7.14 -3.30 0.97
C PRO A 801 5.87 -4.12 0.70
N GLY A 802 5.79 -5.33 1.26
CA GLY A 802 4.60 -6.16 1.22
C GLY A 802 3.46 -5.58 2.05
N LEU A 803 3.73 -5.10 3.27
CA LEU A 803 2.76 -4.38 4.09
C LEU A 803 2.35 -3.03 3.45
N GLU A 804 3.31 -2.28 2.89
CA GLU A 804 3.06 -1.04 2.14
C GLU A 804 2.11 -1.26 0.95
N PHE A 805 2.42 -2.24 0.09
CA PHE A 805 1.59 -2.67 -1.04
C PHE A 805 0.20 -3.12 -0.58
N SER A 806 0.15 -3.95 0.47
CA SER A 806 -1.10 -4.46 1.05
C SER A 806 -2.00 -3.36 1.61
N TYR A 807 -1.42 -2.28 2.16
CA TYR A 807 -2.17 -1.16 2.71
C TYR A 807 -2.60 -0.14 1.64
N SER A 808 -1.82 0.00 0.56
CA SER A 808 -2.06 0.98 -0.52
C SER A 808 -3.09 0.51 -1.55
N GLU A 809 -3.09 -0.78 -1.92
CA GLU A 809 -4.04 -1.37 -2.88
C GLU A 809 -5.32 -1.92 -2.21
N ALA A 810 -5.40 -1.95 -0.87
CA ALA A 810 -6.61 -2.34 -0.15
C ALA A 810 -7.69 -1.24 -0.22
N PRO A 811 -8.97 -1.59 -0.49
CA PRO A 811 -10.10 -0.68 -0.30
C PRO A 811 -10.14 -0.11 1.11
N SER A 812 -10.58 1.15 1.26
CA SER A 812 -10.48 1.92 2.51
C SER A 812 -11.08 1.19 3.72
N SER A 813 -12.21 0.52 3.52
CA SER A 813 -12.92 -0.30 4.52
C SER A 813 -12.32 -1.71 4.72
N MET A 814 -11.61 -2.28 3.74
CA MET A 814 -11.20 -3.68 3.73
C MET A 814 -9.75 -3.93 4.21
N LYS A 815 -9.06 -2.89 4.66
CA LYS A 815 -7.67 -2.96 5.17
C LYS A 815 -7.49 -4.04 6.24
N SER A 816 -8.40 -4.17 7.21
CA SER A 816 -8.34 -5.22 8.25
C SER A 816 -8.38 -6.64 7.67
N ILE A 817 -9.18 -6.87 6.62
CA ILE A 817 -9.27 -8.18 5.95
C ILE A 817 -7.95 -8.49 5.22
N ILE A 818 -7.38 -7.50 4.52
CA ILE A 818 -6.10 -7.68 3.82
C ILE A 818 -4.94 -7.90 4.81
N MET A 819 -4.91 -7.21 5.95
CA MET A 819 -3.93 -7.47 7.02
C MET A 819 -4.10 -8.88 7.63
N SER A 820 -5.33 -9.34 7.86
CA SER A 820 -5.58 -10.72 8.30
C SER A 820 -5.21 -11.76 7.23
N GLY A 821 -5.41 -11.44 5.94
CA GLY A 821 -4.94 -12.26 4.82
C GLY A 821 -3.42 -12.31 4.69
N TRP A 822 -2.72 -11.24 5.06
CA TRP A 822 -1.25 -11.23 5.17
C TRP A 822 -0.78 -12.13 6.31
N LEU A 823 -1.36 -12.02 7.51
CA LEU A 823 -1.03 -12.91 8.64
C LEU A 823 -1.33 -14.39 8.33
N LEU A 824 -2.39 -14.67 7.57
CA LEU A 824 -2.70 -16.02 7.09
C LEU A 824 -1.58 -16.60 6.20
N THR A 825 -0.78 -15.78 5.51
CA THR A 825 0.40 -16.30 4.77
C THR A 825 1.45 -16.89 5.70
N VAL A 826 1.68 -16.29 6.87
CA VAL A 826 2.59 -16.82 7.90
C VAL A 826 2.07 -18.16 8.44
N SER A 827 0.76 -18.23 8.68
CA SER A 827 0.09 -19.47 9.11
C SER A 827 0.28 -20.61 8.09
N LEU A 828 -0.03 -20.35 6.82
CA LEU A 828 0.15 -21.31 5.73
C LEU A 828 1.61 -21.71 5.53
N GLY A 829 2.56 -20.79 5.75
CA GLY A 829 4.00 -21.09 5.69
C GLY A 829 4.44 -22.08 6.77
N ASN A 830 3.97 -21.90 8.01
CA ASN A 830 4.25 -22.84 9.09
C ASN A 830 3.58 -24.21 8.87
N ILE A 831 2.36 -24.24 8.31
CA ILE A 831 1.71 -25.50 7.88
C ILE A 831 2.56 -26.20 6.81
N PHE A 832 3.14 -25.47 5.86
CA PHE A 832 4.03 -26.05 4.86
C PHE A 832 5.30 -26.66 5.49
N VAL A 833 5.89 -26.04 6.52
CA VAL A 833 7.02 -26.67 7.26
C VAL A 833 6.59 -27.99 7.91
N VAL A 834 5.43 -28.02 8.60
CA VAL A 834 4.89 -29.26 9.21
C VAL A 834 4.68 -30.37 8.17
N LEU A 835 4.14 -30.03 6.99
CA LEU A 835 3.93 -30.99 5.90
C LEU A 835 5.24 -31.53 5.32
N VAL A 836 6.32 -30.75 5.31
CA VAL A 836 7.64 -31.21 4.86
C VAL A 836 8.30 -32.08 5.93
N VAL A 837 8.43 -31.57 7.16
CA VAL A 837 9.13 -32.23 8.27
C VAL A 837 8.46 -33.54 8.65
N SER A 838 7.15 -33.55 8.91
CA SER A 838 6.44 -34.78 9.30
C SER A 838 5.91 -35.61 8.13
N GLY A 839 5.76 -35.03 6.93
CA GLY A 839 5.14 -35.72 5.79
C GLY A 839 6.13 -36.26 4.75
N ILE A 840 7.28 -35.60 4.55
CA ILE A 840 8.37 -36.10 3.68
C ILE A 840 9.45 -36.78 4.52
N ASN A 841 9.81 -36.19 5.67
CA ASN A 841 10.78 -36.72 6.64
C ASN A 841 12.13 -37.09 5.99
N PHE A 842 12.95 -36.07 5.69
CA PHE A 842 14.28 -36.25 5.10
C PHE A 842 15.28 -36.83 6.10
N SER A 843 16.10 -37.81 5.67
CA SER A 843 17.09 -38.44 6.56
C SER A 843 18.29 -37.55 6.92
N GLU A 844 18.65 -36.60 6.04
CA GLU A 844 19.73 -35.63 6.28
C GLU A 844 19.17 -34.22 6.22
N GLN A 845 19.54 -33.36 7.16
CA GLN A 845 19.07 -31.97 7.22
C GLN A 845 19.44 -31.15 5.98
N TRP A 846 20.56 -31.46 5.32
CA TRP A 846 20.97 -30.79 4.08
C TRP A 846 20.01 -31.07 2.90
N HIS A 847 19.38 -32.24 2.83
CA HIS A 847 18.34 -32.51 1.82
C HIS A 847 17.12 -31.59 2.02
N GLU A 848 16.72 -31.35 3.27
CA GLU A 848 15.61 -30.46 3.62
C GLU A 848 15.93 -29.00 3.22
N PHE A 849 17.14 -28.50 3.53
CA PHE A 849 17.57 -27.16 3.10
C PHE A 849 17.61 -27.01 1.57
N LEU A 850 18.08 -28.03 0.85
CA LEU A 850 18.05 -28.05 -0.62
C LEU A 850 16.62 -28.05 -1.19
N PHE A 851 15.71 -28.79 -0.57
CA PHE A 851 14.29 -28.81 -0.94
C PHE A 851 13.64 -27.42 -0.75
N PHE A 852 13.83 -26.81 0.42
CA PHE A 852 13.30 -25.46 0.70
C PHE A 852 13.89 -24.39 -0.24
N ALA A 853 15.20 -24.41 -0.50
CA ALA A 853 15.84 -23.49 -1.46
C ALA A 853 15.26 -23.64 -2.87
N SER A 854 15.08 -24.88 -3.34
CA SER A 854 14.53 -25.19 -4.67
C SER A 854 13.08 -24.76 -4.82
N CYS A 855 12.25 -25.06 -3.81
CA CYS A 855 10.86 -24.61 -3.73
C CYS A 855 10.77 -23.08 -3.72
N MET A 856 11.60 -22.39 -2.93
CA MET A 856 11.60 -20.93 -2.86
C MET A 856 12.00 -20.29 -4.20
N PHE A 857 13.01 -20.82 -4.89
CA PHE A 857 13.41 -20.35 -6.21
C PHE A 857 12.28 -20.51 -7.25
N PHE A 858 11.58 -21.65 -7.24
CA PHE A 858 10.44 -21.91 -8.11
C PHE A 858 9.28 -20.93 -7.83
N PHE A 859 8.93 -20.69 -6.57
CA PHE A 859 7.87 -19.74 -6.22
C PHE A 859 8.27 -18.27 -6.41
N ALA A 860 9.55 -17.91 -6.34
CA ALA A 860 10.04 -16.60 -6.77
C ALA A 860 9.80 -16.38 -8.28
N CYS A 861 10.01 -17.41 -9.10
CA CYS A 861 9.69 -17.38 -10.53
C CYS A 861 8.18 -17.23 -10.79
N ILE A 862 7.33 -17.91 -10.01
CA ILE A 862 5.86 -17.70 -10.04
C ILE A 862 5.49 -16.27 -9.63
N PHE A 863 6.12 -15.74 -8.58
CA PHE A 863 5.86 -14.37 -8.12
C PHE A 863 6.21 -13.32 -9.18
N ILE A 864 7.28 -13.50 -9.97
CA ILE A 864 7.56 -12.66 -11.15
C ILE A 864 6.38 -12.66 -12.14
N VAL A 865 5.80 -13.83 -12.44
CA VAL A 865 4.68 -13.95 -13.39
C VAL A 865 3.42 -13.27 -12.85
N ILE A 866 3.14 -13.40 -11.54
CA ILE A 866 2.02 -12.71 -10.87
C ILE A 866 2.26 -11.20 -10.86
N ALA A 867 3.44 -10.73 -10.44
CA ALA A 867 3.79 -9.31 -10.38
C ALA A 867 3.77 -8.63 -11.75
N LYS A 868 4.20 -9.30 -12.82
CA LYS A 868 4.10 -8.80 -14.21
C LYS A 868 2.67 -8.77 -14.75
N ARG A 869 1.75 -9.56 -14.19
CA ARG A 869 0.32 -9.58 -14.55
C ARG A 869 -0.54 -8.68 -13.65
N TYR A 870 0.00 -8.24 -12.51
CA TYR A 870 -0.69 -7.34 -11.60
C TYR A 870 -0.92 -5.97 -12.26
N LYS A 871 -2.16 -5.49 -12.19
CA LYS A 871 -2.54 -4.13 -12.56
C LYS A 871 -3.02 -3.42 -11.29
N PRO A 872 -2.41 -2.28 -10.90
CA PRO A 872 -2.90 -1.43 -9.81
C PRO A 872 -4.39 -1.14 -9.96
N THR A 873 -5.09 -0.93 -8.86
CA THR A 873 -6.53 -0.65 -8.90
C THR A 873 -6.82 0.84 -8.82
N ASP A 874 -7.71 1.32 -9.69
CA ASP A 874 -8.16 2.71 -9.70
C ASP A 874 -8.74 3.14 -8.35
N SER A 875 -8.11 4.15 -7.75
CA SER A 875 -8.47 4.71 -6.44
C SER A 875 -9.91 5.24 -6.34
N THR A 876 -10.59 5.42 -7.47
CA THR A 876 -12.00 5.82 -7.55
C THR A 876 -12.97 4.69 -7.20
N ILE A 877 -12.56 3.42 -7.33
CA ILE A 877 -13.38 2.24 -7.02
C ILE A 877 -13.27 1.86 -5.52
N ALA A 878 -12.19 2.27 -4.85
CA ALA A 878 -11.77 1.79 -3.53
C ALA A 878 -12.56 2.35 -2.32
N ASN A 879 -13.56 3.20 -2.55
CA ASN A 879 -14.25 3.98 -1.50
C ASN A 879 -15.69 3.51 -1.26
N TYR A 880 -15.88 2.22 -0.97
CA TYR A 880 -17.05 1.78 -0.21
C TYR A 880 -16.88 2.17 1.26
N THR A 881 -17.59 3.22 1.67
CA THR A 881 -17.84 3.54 3.09
C THR A 881 -19.23 3.02 3.42
N GLU A 882 -19.41 2.33 4.54
CA GLU A 882 -20.77 2.00 5.00
C GLU A 882 -21.50 3.32 5.33
N PRO A 883 -22.80 3.45 5.03
CA PRO A 883 -23.56 4.62 5.45
C PRO A 883 -23.67 4.59 6.98
N GLU A 884 -22.86 5.41 7.66
CA GLU A 884 -22.86 5.49 9.12
C GLU A 884 -24.26 5.85 9.63
N ASP A 885 -24.75 5.10 10.62
CA ASP A 885 -26.05 5.34 11.22
C ASP A 885 -25.99 6.62 12.05
N SER A 886 -26.46 7.71 11.44
CA SER A 886 -26.33 9.09 11.95
C SER A 886 -26.87 9.31 13.38
N SER A 887 -27.69 8.38 13.89
CA SER A 887 -28.12 8.32 15.28
C SER A 887 -26.93 8.13 16.25
N GLN A 888 -26.01 7.22 15.94
CA GLN A 888 -24.89 6.84 16.82
C GLN A 888 -23.77 7.89 16.82
N GLN A 889 -23.58 8.59 15.70
CA GLN A 889 -22.56 9.63 15.57
C GLN A 889 -22.91 10.88 16.38
N LEU A 890 -24.19 11.27 16.39
CA LEU A 890 -24.69 12.31 17.30
C LEU A 890 -24.51 11.93 18.77
N GLU A 891 -24.77 10.67 19.15
CA GLU A 891 -24.53 10.21 20.54
C GLU A 891 -23.04 10.20 20.89
N TYR A 892 -22.16 9.85 19.95
CA TYR A 892 -20.70 9.89 20.12
C TYR A 892 -20.16 11.32 20.31
N ASP A 893 -20.57 12.27 19.47
CA ASP A 893 -20.11 13.66 19.53
C ASP A 893 -20.59 14.36 20.82
N ASN A 894 -21.85 14.15 21.22
CA ASN A 894 -22.38 14.64 22.50
C ASN A 894 -21.58 14.10 23.71
N ASN A 895 -21.19 12.82 23.68
CA ASN A 895 -20.34 12.24 24.72
C ASN A 895 -18.91 12.81 24.70
N LEU A 896 -18.39 13.22 23.54
CA LEU A 896 -17.08 13.86 23.41
C LEU A 896 -17.08 15.27 23.99
N GLU A 897 -18.10 16.09 23.69
CA GLU A 897 -18.25 17.41 24.31
C GLU A 897 -18.38 17.32 25.84
N PHE A 898 -19.22 16.40 26.34
CA PHE A 898 -19.43 16.21 27.77
C PHE A 898 -18.13 15.86 28.53
N ASN A 899 -17.30 14.96 27.96
CA ASN A 899 -16.01 14.62 28.56
C ASN A 899 -15.00 15.77 28.49
N ASN A 900 -15.00 16.58 27.42
CA ASN A 900 -14.12 17.75 27.30
C ASN A 900 -14.49 18.86 28.29
N GLN A 901 -15.78 19.08 28.57
CA GLN A 901 -16.23 20.05 29.59
C GLN A 901 -15.76 19.66 31.01
N ILE A 902 -15.74 18.38 31.36
CA ILE A 902 -15.22 17.90 32.66
C ILE A 902 -13.72 18.19 32.82
N ILE A 903 -12.94 18.04 31.74
CA ILE A 903 -11.49 18.31 31.75
C ILE A 903 -11.22 19.81 31.92
N LEU A 904 -11.97 20.69 31.25
CA LEU A 904 -11.82 22.15 31.34
C LEU A 904 -12.25 22.71 32.71
N ASN A 905 -13.25 22.11 33.36
CA ASN A 905 -13.78 22.56 34.65
C ASN A 905 -13.00 22.05 35.88
N THR A 906 -11.86 21.40 35.71
CA THR A 906 -11.03 20.92 36.83
C THR A 906 -9.97 21.97 37.22
N PRO A 907 -10.08 22.66 38.37
CA PRO A 907 -9.15 23.74 38.73
C PRO A 907 -7.73 23.21 39.04
N PRO A 908 -6.68 23.94 38.66
CA PRO A 908 -5.30 23.50 38.84
C PRO A 908 -4.90 23.51 40.33
N LYS A 909 -4.50 22.35 40.85
CA LYS A 909 -3.91 22.25 42.20
C LYS A 909 -2.50 22.85 42.22
N ASN A 910 -2.42 24.14 42.58
CA ASN A 910 -1.15 24.80 42.90
C ASN A 910 -0.38 24.01 43.96
N ARG A 911 0.87 23.65 43.63
CA ARG A 911 1.76 22.84 44.50
C ARG A 911 3.04 23.61 44.80
N TYR A 912 2.90 24.74 45.51
CA TYR A 912 4.04 25.48 46.02
C TYR A 912 4.72 24.70 47.16
N HIS A 913 6.05 24.68 47.15
CA HIS A 913 6.85 24.09 48.23
C HIS A 913 6.67 24.90 49.52
N LYS A 914 6.57 24.20 50.66
CA LYS A 914 6.75 24.79 51.98
C LYS A 914 8.04 24.25 52.59
N LEU A 915 9.09 25.07 52.52
CA LEU A 915 10.26 24.96 53.40
C LEU A 915 9.96 25.73 54.69
N THR A 916 10.63 25.35 55.78
CA THR A 916 10.44 25.84 57.17
C THR A 916 9.06 25.50 57.78
N SER A 917 8.94 25.25 59.08
CA SER A 917 9.93 25.30 60.18
C SER A 917 9.77 24.11 61.14
N GLN A 918 10.82 23.81 61.91
CA GLN A 918 10.66 23.12 63.19
C GLN A 918 10.17 24.15 64.23
N GLN A 919 9.22 23.79 65.09
CA GLN A 919 9.27 24.05 66.54
C GLN A 919 8.02 23.50 67.25
N GLU A 920 8.24 23.08 68.50
CA GLU A 920 7.30 22.77 69.58
C GLU A 920 6.35 21.55 69.44
N ASP A 921 6.33 20.80 70.54
CA ASP A 921 5.58 19.58 70.95
C ASP A 921 5.53 18.37 69.99
#